data_AF-A0A0D6LTZ9-F1
#
_entry.id   AF-A0A0D6LTZ9-F1
#
_cell.length_a   1.000
_cell.length_b   1.000
_cell.length_c   1.000
_cell.angle_alpha   90.00
_cell.angle_beta   90.00
_cell.angle_gamma   90.00
#
_symmetry.space_group_name_H-M   'P 1'
#
loop_
_entity.id
_entity.type
_entity.pdbx_description
1 polymer ?
#
loop_
_entity_poly.entity_id
_entity_poly.type
_entity_poly.pdbx_seq_one_letter_code
_entity_poly.pdbx_strand_id
1 'polypeptide(L)'
;MSKDEEKDVRRTYLLRVASHILGLNIVEEKLRQLQAIDAFCDTNATVLSVALTEQKGIDLSNATKPGTLPKVVFYKTRPTPLTTDNYKLIVNVMSMNGASNEVFLKSVQNVFSKNISESLQTTANKHLLSLVNELEENLLATVDGGKNGGEGGVVSVQDEIRLWKSRSGSTAQQYSEAFEPLQIAVDTSEDRSIDELINLVEAFEDTCDALWNSQPPYPENRMRSLIQCMGSFLCEQVSSKIDTENLWKNANVVEQLSAGIAACSQWDISVQLMTGQVWKRQMDGAWQGDAVDMRYLQGFKGRLEEVRSLKQLGPQIALLLNERGVEAEVEKTIEAAMKNTAVLAYNPFTEHNWRSRVLVAEKALDPIIDRTIPILRNRLQPSKLESNHLTADLEKYRNFLCRTKIKEKLQTERETLLTQLSGKIVEKERETDNRINNYTEQGRFLTEIAAKVVWIRQQTNKLEHMQSLCSALLDDLSGYPTLSSRMKSFMEKLKSAEQECYDQWCRETIQAIDDPTDSIALETKGRIMVLEQKRGTLNVNYSDRLIKLLKEVRQLASLGLNIPSKIINCVNQGEKFYRFGVVLKQIAHFYNTIDQQMLPCQQALLLDEAIAFERLVIPRKNEESAISRVTWEDPKELEEFIAKLQSASDKLSNHNRRLRNAHTEIVHMVLELVNLDVLKEVNRWKEILVKIRSKALQLQYQWGIESLHAQIPVIHTQLIFVQQKLQLRPPIEEIRAKYYKEMRKLLSIPEKFKGVMEGEQAGKFFATMLGKNANRFPRIYEKAEQLMATVENVDAQFADWLLLAQVDLEQLIEEKLKTASDWEAQMKMLKMKGREAEKLPNEIRLECIVVSTAGAKSAIDELLQRLFDTLTWTLRLSINTKLQKIQQFLTQAISVLSTRPQSIDEVAEANARHNEYGKTNKELKSSWAVLNEQHTLLRSVAGSGVDQMTSLTQEWEKFELMLDSHQQMIKEQVEVLKSNVDTRVKALNDESEKLFARWNQFKPKSDALQGDRKALLKAIEFIKEKRAEYDELVVSKEKLEYVCSFSSKDVTEFTQR
;
A
#
# COMPACT_ATOMS: atom_id res chain seq x y z
N MET A 1 -36.87 -3.80 -99.77
CA MET A 1 -37.52 -4.48 -98.62
C MET A 1 -37.02 -5.93 -98.64
N SER A 2 -35.73 -6.16 -98.37
CA SER A 2 -35.06 -6.38 -97.06
C SER A 2 -35.23 -7.83 -96.57
N LYS A 3 -34.19 -8.62 -96.85
CA LYS A 3 -33.86 -9.99 -96.45
C LYS A 3 -34.56 -10.52 -95.19
N ASP A 4 -35.26 -11.64 -95.32
CA ASP A 4 -35.41 -12.61 -94.23
C ASP A 4 -34.00 -13.11 -93.87
N GLU A 5 -33.48 -12.67 -92.72
CA GLU A 5 -32.30 -13.27 -92.10
C GLU A 5 -32.66 -14.71 -91.70
N GLU A 6 -31.98 -15.71 -92.28
CA GLU A 6 -32.00 -17.07 -91.76
C GLU A 6 -31.56 -17.05 -90.29
N LYS A 7 -32.52 -17.13 -89.37
CA LYS A 7 -32.25 -17.20 -87.93
C LYS A 7 -31.37 -18.43 -87.66
N ASP A 8 -30.21 -18.22 -87.05
CA ASP A 8 -29.27 -19.29 -86.74
C ASP A 8 -29.95 -20.36 -85.88
N VAL A 9 -30.09 -21.56 -86.45
CA VAL A 9 -30.82 -22.68 -85.85
C VAL A 9 -30.17 -23.11 -84.53
N ARG A 10 -28.85 -22.94 -84.39
CA ARG A 10 -28.08 -23.27 -83.18
C ARG A 10 -28.46 -22.32 -82.03
N ARG A 11 -28.49 -21.02 -82.29
CA ARG A 11 -28.87 -19.98 -81.32
C ARG A 11 -30.34 -20.10 -80.94
N THR A 12 -31.19 -20.29 -81.94
CA THR A 12 -32.64 -20.48 -81.76
C THR A 12 -32.92 -21.67 -80.84
N TYR A 13 -32.16 -22.76 -80.96
CA TYR A 13 -32.27 -23.91 -80.06
C TYR A 13 -31.92 -23.57 -78.61
N LEU A 14 -30.76 -22.95 -78.37
CA LEU A 14 -30.32 -22.57 -77.01
C LEU A 14 -31.33 -21.64 -76.34
N LEU A 15 -31.79 -20.61 -77.06
CA LEU A 15 -32.74 -19.63 -76.53
C LEU A 15 -34.13 -20.23 -76.30
N ARG A 16 -34.59 -21.15 -77.16
CA ARG A 16 -35.87 -21.83 -76.98
C ARG A 16 -35.85 -22.78 -75.78
N VAL A 17 -34.75 -23.50 -75.57
CA VAL A 17 -34.59 -24.37 -74.40
C VAL A 17 -34.50 -23.54 -73.12
N ALA A 18 -33.71 -22.46 -73.12
CA ALA A 18 -33.63 -21.54 -71.98
C ALA A 18 -34.98 -20.89 -71.67
N SER A 19 -35.73 -20.47 -72.70
CA SER A 19 -37.09 -19.91 -72.58
C SER A 19 -38.05 -20.89 -71.90
N HIS A 20 -38.00 -22.15 -72.31
CA HIS A 20 -38.87 -23.18 -71.77
C HIS A 20 -38.56 -23.47 -70.29
N ILE A 21 -37.28 -23.58 -69.93
CA ILE A 21 -36.85 -23.92 -68.57
C ILE A 21 -37.05 -22.75 -67.59
N LEU A 22 -36.80 -21.50 -68.03
CA LEU A 22 -36.95 -20.30 -67.18
C LEU A 22 -38.36 -19.74 -67.17
N GLY A 23 -39.27 -20.26 -68.01
CA GLY A 23 -40.65 -19.74 -68.13
C GLY A 23 -40.72 -18.32 -68.70
N LEU A 24 -39.72 -17.90 -69.49
CA LEU A 24 -39.61 -16.56 -70.08
C LEU A 24 -39.64 -16.65 -71.61
N ASN A 25 -40.14 -15.61 -72.28
CA ASN A 25 -40.06 -15.51 -73.75
C ASN A 25 -38.76 -14.85 -74.18
N ILE A 26 -37.68 -15.65 -74.28
CA ILE A 26 -36.33 -15.22 -74.65
C ILE A 26 -36.18 -15.33 -76.17
N VAL A 27 -36.12 -14.18 -76.83
CA VAL A 27 -35.91 -14.06 -78.28
C VAL A 27 -34.66 -13.25 -78.53
N GLU A 28 -33.90 -13.58 -79.58
CA GLU A 28 -32.64 -12.90 -79.96
C GLU A 28 -32.79 -11.38 -80.02
N GLU A 29 -33.91 -10.88 -80.52
CA GLU A 29 -34.28 -9.46 -80.63
C GLU A 29 -34.41 -8.73 -79.28
N LYS A 30 -34.60 -9.45 -78.16
CA LYS A 30 -34.75 -8.89 -76.80
C LYS A 30 -33.44 -8.92 -75.99
N LEU A 31 -32.38 -9.54 -76.51
CA LEU A 31 -31.10 -9.68 -75.82
C LEU A 31 -30.16 -8.54 -76.20
N ARG A 32 -29.64 -7.83 -75.20
CA ARG A 32 -28.73 -6.69 -75.42
C ARG A 32 -27.29 -7.11 -75.78
N GLN A 33 -26.89 -8.35 -75.48
CA GLN A 33 -25.53 -8.86 -75.69
C GLN A 33 -25.56 -10.34 -76.12
N LEU A 34 -25.13 -10.62 -77.36
CA LEU A 34 -25.07 -11.97 -77.93
C LEU A 34 -23.67 -12.61 -77.88
N GLN A 35 -22.64 -11.84 -77.48
CA GLN A 35 -21.23 -12.26 -77.51
C GLN A 35 -20.96 -13.60 -76.81
N ALA A 36 -21.63 -13.87 -75.68
CA ALA A 36 -21.42 -15.12 -74.97
C ALA A 36 -22.03 -16.33 -75.69
N ILE A 37 -23.16 -16.14 -76.39
CA ILE A 37 -23.79 -17.15 -77.23
C ILE A 37 -22.92 -17.40 -78.46
N ASP A 38 -22.40 -16.33 -79.08
CA ASP A 38 -21.48 -16.44 -80.22
C ASP A 38 -20.19 -17.16 -79.85
N ALA A 39 -19.59 -16.80 -78.71
CA ALA A 39 -18.42 -17.49 -78.20
C ALA A 39 -18.71 -18.98 -77.95
N PHE A 40 -19.87 -19.31 -77.36
CA PHE A 40 -20.26 -20.69 -77.15
C PHE A 40 -20.54 -21.42 -78.46
N CYS A 41 -21.14 -20.81 -79.47
CA CYS A 41 -21.43 -21.47 -80.74
C CYS A 41 -20.17 -21.63 -81.59
N ASP A 42 -19.36 -20.59 -81.72
CA ASP A 42 -18.34 -20.51 -82.78
C ASP A 42 -16.91 -20.75 -82.29
N THR A 43 -16.68 -20.86 -80.97
CA THR A 43 -15.35 -21.15 -80.39
C THR A 43 -15.30 -22.45 -79.59
N ASN A 44 -14.12 -22.73 -79.01
CA ASN A 44 -13.91 -23.85 -78.10
C ASN A 44 -14.50 -23.63 -76.70
N ALA A 45 -15.22 -22.51 -76.46
CA ALA A 45 -15.93 -22.30 -75.22
C ALA A 45 -16.90 -23.46 -74.95
N THR A 46 -16.77 -24.05 -73.77
CA THR A 46 -17.48 -25.28 -73.38
C THR A 46 -18.71 -25.01 -72.53
N VAL A 47 -18.92 -23.78 -72.05
CA VAL A 47 -20.01 -23.42 -71.14
C VAL A 47 -20.70 -22.12 -71.59
N LEU A 48 -22.02 -22.09 -71.46
CA LEU A 48 -22.86 -20.91 -71.59
C LEU A 48 -23.90 -20.91 -70.47
N SER A 49 -23.89 -19.88 -69.64
CA SER A 49 -24.83 -19.68 -68.55
C SER A 49 -25.83 -18.59 -68.94
N VAL A 50 -27.12 -18.91 -68.79
CA VAL A 50 -28.26 -17.99 -68.95
C VAL A 50 -28.91 -17.82 -67.58
N ALA A 51 -28.64 -16.72 -66.89
CA ALA A 51 -29.11 -16.49 -65.52
C ALA A 51 -30.19 -15.40 -65.47
N LEU A 52 -31.18 -15.57 -64.58
CA LEU A 52 -32.13 -14.50 -64.25
C LEU A 52 -31.42 -13.41 -63.42
N THR A 53 -31.72 -12.15 -63.69
CA THR A 53 -31.30 -11.03 -62.83
C THR A 53 -32.43 -10.65 -61.87
N GLU A 54 -32.10 -9.96 -60.76
CA GLU A 54 -33.07 -9.53 -59.74
C GLU A 54 -34.22 -8.67 -60.31
N GLN A 55 -33.99 -7.99 -61.43
CA GLN A 55 -34.97 -7.17 -62.14
C GLN A 55 -35.78 -7.97 -63.20
N LYS A 56 -35.80 -9.31 -63.14
CA LYS A 56 -36.39 -10.20 -64.17
C LYS A 56 -35.79 -10.02 -65.58
N GLY A 57 -34.54 -9.58 -65.67
CA GLY A 57 -33.74 -9.59 -66.90
C GLY A 57 -32.93 -10.88 -67.07
N ILE A 58 -32.12 -10.95 -68.12
CA ILE A 58 -31.30 -12.13 -68.47
C ILE A 58 -29.83 -11.70 -68.58
N ASP A 59 -28.94 -12.40 -67.87
CA ASP A 59 -27.48 -12.29 -68.00
C ASP A 59 -26.92 -13.51 -68.75
N LEU A 60 -26.02 -13.26 -69.71
CA LEU A 60 -25.39 -14.28 -70.57
C LEU A 60 -23.88 -14.30 -70.33
N SER A 61 -23.32 -15.43 -69.92
CA SER A 61 -21.88 -15.56 -69.63
C SER A 61 -21.31 -16.91 -70.05
N ASN A 62 -20.03 -16.96 -70.46
CA ASN A 62 -19.32 -18.23 -70.71
C ASN A 62 -18.68 -18.84 -69.45
N ALA A 63 -19.05 -18.35 -68.28
CA ALA A 63 -18.64 -18.85 -66.97
C ALA A 63 -19.85 -18.90 -66.03
N THR A 64 -19.88 -19.87 -65.12
CA THR A 64 -20.92 -19.98 -64.11
C THR A 64 -20.62 -19.08 -62.93
N LYS A 65 -21.43 -18.04 -62.71
CA LYS A 65 -21.34 -17.20 -61.50
C LYS A 65 -22.09 -17.87 -60.33
N PRO A 66 -21.57 -17.76 -59.09
CA PRO A 66 -22.30 -18.20 -57.89
C PRO A 66 -23.52 -17.29 -57.66
N GLY A 67 -24.64 -17.87 -57.23
CA GLY A 67 -25.91 -17.15 -57.02
C GLY A 67 -27.09 -18.09 -56.82
N THR A 68 -28.16 -17.57 -56.22
CA THR A 68 -29.39 -18.33 -55.87
C THR A 68 -30.49 -18.21 -56.91
N LEU A 69 -30.37 -17.27 -57.85
CA LEU A 69 -31.35 -17.03 -58.90
C LEU A 69 -31.37 -18.19 -59.93
N PRO A 70 -32.54 -18.48 -60.54
CA PRO A 70 -32.66 -19.51 -61.55
C PRO A 70 -31.70 -19.26 -62.73
N LYS A 71 -30.94 -20.28 -63.12
CA LYS A 71 -30.05 -20.23 -64.28
C LYS A 71 -30.07 -21.55 -65.06
N VAL A 72 -29.88 -21.44 -66.37
CA VAL A 72 -29.74 -22.57 -67.29
C VAL A 72 -28.31 -22.57 -67.80
N VAL A 73 -27.60 -23.66 -67.56
CA VAL A 73 -26.21 -23.83 -68.00
C VAL A 73 -26.18 -24.84 -69.13
N PHE A 74 -25.76 -24.38 -70.30
CA PHE A 74 -25.42 -25.22 -71.44
C PHE A 74 -23.94 -25.58 -71.37
N TYR A 75 -23.61 -26.84 -71.62
CA TYR A 75 -22.22 -27.27 -71.73
C TYR A 75 -22.00 -28.25 -72.87
N LYS A 76 -20.81 -28.20 -73.47
CA LYS A 76 -20.42 -29.11 -74.56
C LYS A 76 -19.75 -30.35 -74.01
N THR A 77 -20.10 -31.52 -74.55
CA THR A 77 -19.40 -32.78 -74.26
C THR A 77 -17.92 -32.74 -74.71
N ARG A 78 -17.59 -31.93 -75.72
CA ARG A 78 -16.23 -31.73 -76.25
C ARG A 78 -16.01 -30.26 -76.66
N PRO A 79 -14.80 -29.69 -76.51
CA PRO A 79 -14.50 -28.30 -76.85
C PRO A 79 -14.36 -28.12 -78.38
N THR A 80 -15.50 -28.12 -79.09
CA THR A 80 -15.55 -27.92 -80.55
C THR A 80 -16.61 -26.89 -80.93
N PRO A 81 -16.42 -26.11 -82.01
CA PRO A 81 -17.46 -25.24 -82.56
C PRO A 81 -18.72 -26.03 -82.94
N LEU A 82 -19.88 -25.42 -82.71
CA LEU A 82 -21.17 -26.03 -83.03
C LEU A 82 -21.48 -25.84 -84.51
N THR A 83 -21.85 -26.90 -85.21
CA THR A 83 -22.35 -26.87 -86.59
C THR A 83 -23.84 -27.17 -86.59
N THR A 84 -24.51 -26.98 -87.73
CA THR A 84 -25.94 -27.32 -87.91
C THR A 84 -26.25 -28.80 -87.66
N ASP A 85 -25.24 -29.68 -87.73
CA ASP A 85 -25.43 -31.12 -87.56
C ASP A 85 -25.09 -31.61 -86.14
N ASN A 86 -24.20 -30.91 -85.42
CA ASN A 86 -23.66 -31.39 -84.15
C ASN A 86 -24.30 -30.76 -82.90
N TYR A 87 -24.99 -29.61 -83.04
CA TYR A 87 -25.36 -28.78 -81.88
C TYR A 87 -26.33 -29.49 -80.92
N LYS A 88 -27.18 -30.39 -81.43
CA LYS A 88 -28.11 -31.19 -80.59
C LYS A 88 -27.44 -32.39 -79.91
N LEU A 89 -26.32 -32.87 -80.45
CA LEU A 89 -25.61 -34.05 -79.95
C LEU A 89 -24.54 -33.69 -78.91
N ILE A 90 -23.96 -32.50 -79.04
CA ILE A 90 -22.83 -32.07 -78.22
C ILE A 90 -23.27 -31.19 -77.05
N VAL A 91 -24.37 -30.45 -77.19
CA VAL A 91 -24.84 -29.54 -76.15
C VAL A 91 -25.75 -30.25 -75.16
N ASN A 92 -25.33 -30.28 -73.91
CA ASN A 92 -26.11 -30.70 -72.76
C ASN A 92 -26.63 -29.48 -72.00
N VAL A 93 -27.69 -29.67 -71.21
CA VAL A 93 -28.36 -28.60 -70.48
C VAL A 93 -28.55 -29.01 -69.03
N MET A 94 -28.23 -28.10 -68.11
CA MET A 94 -28.46 -28.25 -66.69
C MET A 94 -29.25 -27.06 -66.17
N SER A 95 -30.39 -27.31 -65.54
CA SER A 95 -31.17 -26.29 -64.83
C SER A 95 -30.68 -26.19 -63.39
N MET A 96 -30.32 -24.98 -62.94
CA MET A 96 -29.96 -24.72 -61.55
C MET A 96 -30.95 -23.71 -60.96
N ASN A 97 -31.64 -24.11 -59.90
CA ASN A 97 -32.57 -23.25 -59.16
C ASN A 97 -32.23 -23.36 -57.67
N GLY A 98 -31.70 -22.28 -57.07
CA GLY A 98 -31.19 -22.28 -55.70
C GLY A 98 -29.67 -22.36 -55.59
N ALA A 99 -29.17 -22.60 -54.37
CA ALA A 99 -27.74 -22.63 -54.08
C ALA A 99 -27.04 -23.81 -54.81
N SER A 100 -25.79 -23.58 -55.26
CA SER A 100 -25.08 -24.57 -56.09
C SER A 100 -24.84 -25.90 -55.37
N ASN A 101 -24.64 -25.88 -54.05
CA ASN A 101 -24.46 -27.10 -53.24
C ASN A 101 -25.75 -27.92 -53.13
N GLU A 102 -26.91 -27.26 -53.00
CA GLU A 102 -28.21 -27.94 -52.93
C GLU A 102 -28.60 -28.56 -54.28
N VAL A 103 -28.40 -27.82 -55.38
CA VAL A 103 -28.61 -28.33 -56.73
C VAL A 103 -27.64 -29.47 -57.04
N PHE A 104 -26.38 -29.36 -56.61
CA PHE A 104 -25.39 -30.41 -56.81
C PHE A 104 -25.72 -31.67 -56.01
N LEU A 105 -26.05 -31.53 -54.72
CA LEU A 105 -26.54 -32.63 -53.89
C LEU A 105 -27.72 -33.31 -54.57
N LYS A 106 -28.79 -32.59 -54.92
CA LYS A 106 -29.97 -33.19 -55.54
C LYS A 106 -29.68 -33.82 -56.91
N SER A 107 -28.72 -33.30 -57.67
CA SER A 107 -28.26 -33.89 -58.92
C SER A 107 -27.49 -35.19 -58.68
N VAL A 108 -26.62 -35.23 -57.67
CA VAL A 108 -25.90 -36.45 -57.25
C VAL A 108 -26.90 -37.49 -56.76
N GLN A 109 -27.82 -37.15 -55.84
CA GLN A 109 -28.81 -38.07 -55.29
C GLN A 109 -29.75 -38.67 -56.35
N ASN A 110 -30.30 -37.82 -57.23
CA ASN A 110 -31.41 -38.23 -58.09
C ASN A 110 -30.99 -38.65 -59.49
N VAL A 111 -29.84 -38.19 -59.98
CA VAL A 111 -29.39 -38.46 -61.35
C VAL A 111 -28.18 -39.39 -61.33
N PHE A 112 -27.10 -39.02 -60.64
CA PHE A 112 -25.83 -39.76 -60.73
C PHE A 112 -25.79 -40.99 -59.83
N SER A 113 -26.17 -40.90 -58.56
CA SER A 113 -26.16 -42.01 -57.60
C SER A 113 -27.04 -43.17 -58.09
N LYS A 114 -28.26 -42.87 -58.55
CA LYS A 114 -29.16 -43.86 -59.15
C LYS A 114 -28.61 -44.48 -60.44
N ASN A 115 -28.12 -43.68 -61.38
CA ASN A 115 -27.58 -44.19 -62.65
C ASN A 115 -26.29 -45.01 -62.47
N ILE A 116 -25.40 -44.58 -61.58
CA ILE A 116 -24.17 -45.32 -61.24
C ILE A 116 -24.50 -46.62 -60.50
N SER A 117 -25.54 -46.62 -59.65
CA SER A 117 -26.01 -47.84 -58.96
C SER A 117 -26.67 -48.85 -59.90
N GLU A 118 -27.38 -48.40 -60.93
CA GLU A 118 -28.08 -49.27 -61.89
C GLU A 118 -27.16 -49.80 -63.01
N SER A 119 -26.10 -49.07 -63.39
CA SER A 119 -25.37 -49.35 -64.63
C SER A 119 -24.22 -50.36 -64.56
N LEU A 120 -23.64 -50.72 -63.39
CA LEU A 120 -22.29 -51.33 -63.41
C LEU A 120 -21.97 -52.33 -62.26
N GLN A 121 -22.08 -53.65 -62.53
CA GLN A 121 -21.66 -54.76 -61.63
C GLN A 121 -20.18 -55.18 -61.78
N THR A 122 -19.20 -54.28 -61.62
CA THR A 122 -17.76 -54.66 -61.60
C THR A 122 -16.98 -54.00 -60.46
N THR A 123 -15.88 -54.63 -60.01
CA THR A 123 -15.11 -54.33 -58.79
C THR A 123 -14.47 -52.94 -58.73
N ALA A 124 -14.07 -52.36 -59.87
CA ALA A 124 -13.56 -50.97 -59.94
C ALA A 124 -14.64 -49.93 -59.58
N ASN A 125 -15.92 -50.28 -59.67
CA ASN A 125 -17.04 -49.37 -59.48
C ASN A 125 -17.54 -49.31 -58.03
N LYS A 126 -17.12 -50.24 -57.15
CA LYS A 126 -17.45 -50.16 -55.71
C LYS A 126 -16.78 -48.98 -55.02
N HIS A 127 -15.56 -48.63 -55.42
CA HIS A 127 -14.85 -47.46 -54.90
C HIS A 127 -15.45 -46.15 -55.44
N LEU A 128 -15.96 -46.15 -56.66
CA LEU A 128 -16.67 -45.02 -57.25
C LEU A 128 -18.04 -44.82 -56.57
N LEU A 129 -18.75 -45.91 -56.28
CA LEU A 129 -20.00 -45.89 -55.51
C LEU A 129 -19.77 -45.43 -54.06
N SER A 130 -18.68 -45.87 -53.40
CA SER A 130 -18.35 -45.40 -52.06
C SER A 130 -18.00 -43.91 -52.05
N LEU A 131 -17.23 -43.44 -53.03
CA LEU A 131 -16.90 -42.01 -53.17
C LEU A 131 -18.14 -41.15 -53.47
N VAL A 132 -19.07 -41.64 -54.28
CA VAL A 132 -20.33 -40.95 -54.56
C VAL A 132 -21.22 -40.92 -53.32
N ASN A 133 -21.29 -42.01 -52.55
CA ASN A 133 -22.05 -42.05 -51.30
C ASN A 133 -21.40 -41.17 -50.21
N GLU A 134 -20.08 -41.17 -50.09
CA GLU A 134 -19.34 -40.31 -49.16
C GLU A 134 -19.49 -38.83 -49.55
N LEU A 135 -19.44 -38.52 -50.85
CA LEU A 135 -19.72 -37.19 -51.37
C LEU A 135 -21.17 -36.79 -51.09
N GLU A 136 -22.13 -37.71 -51.26
CA GLU A 136 -23.54 -37.49 -50.96
C GLU A 136 -23.75 -37.20 -49.48
N GLU A 137 -23.19 -37.99 -48.56
CA GLU A 137 -23.27 -37.77 -47.10
C GLU A 137 -22.63 -36.43 -46.68
N ASN A 138 -21.46 -36.10 -47.22
CA ASN A 138 -20.79 -34.82 -46.94
C ASN A 138 -21.58 -33.61 -47.49
N LEU A 139 -22.15 -33.74 -48.69
CA LEU A 139 -23.01 -32.70 -49.27
C LEU A 139 -24.35 -32.60 -48.51
N LEU A 140 -24.88 -33.72 -48.01
CA LEU A 140 -26.08 -33.75 -47.18
C LEU A 140 -25.83 -33.02 -45.86
N ALA A 141 -24.71 -33.30 -45.18
CA ALA A 141 -24.31 -32.64 -43.95
C ALA A 141 -24.11 -31.12 -44.11
N THR A 142 -23.54 -30.68 -45.23
CA THR A 142 -23.33 -29.25 -45.52
C THR A 142 -24.62 -28.51 -45.92
N VAL A 143 -25.64 -29.21 -46.45
CA VAL A 143 -26.94 -28.62 -46.84
C VAL A 143 -27.97 -28.69 -45.70
N ASP A 144 -28.01 -29.77 -44.91
CA ASP A 144 -28.94 -29.95 -43.77
C ASP A 144 -28.46 -29.31 -42.46
N GLY A 145 -27.15 -29.02 -42.33
CA GLY A 145 -26.54 -28.44 -41.13
C GLY A 145 -27.07 -27.06 -40.71
N GLY A 146 -27.90 -26.43 -41.54
CA GLY A 146 -28.58 -25.16 -41.21
C GLY A 146 -29.99 -25.29 -40.63
N LYS A 147 -30.62 -26.47 -40.58
CA LYS A 147 -32.07 -26.57 -40.29
C LYS A 147 -32.52 -27.49 -39.15
N ASN A 148 -31.67 -28.35 -38.58
CA ASN A 148 -32.07 -29.17 -37.42
C ASN A 148 -31.23 -28.88 -36.18
N GLY A 149 -31.93 -28.61 -35.08
CA GLY A 149 -31.35 -28.31 -33.78
C GLY A 149 -30.65 -29.50 -33.13
N GLY A 150 -29.78 -29.18 -32.18
CA GLY A 150 -29.35 -30.08 -31.11
C GLY A 150 -28.05 -30.85 -31.33
N GLU A 151 -27.88 -31.54 -32.46
CA GLU A 151 -26.89 -32.64 -32.54
C GLU A 151 -25.94 -32.62 -33.77
N GLY A 152 -26.05 -31.63 -34.66
CA GLY A 152 -25.13 -31.49 -35.81
C GLY A 152 -23.75 -30.96 -35.39
N GLY A 153 -22.68 -31.58 -35.90
CA GLY A 153 -21.28 -31.16 -35.70
C GLY A 153 -20.98 -29.75 -36.22
N VAL A 154 -19.87 -29.17 -35.76
CA VAL A 154 -19.42 -27.83 -36.20
C VAL A 154 -18.92 -27.90 -37.64
N VAL A 155 -19.40 -26.99 -38.50
CA VAL A 155 -19.06 -26.95 -39.94
C VAL A 155 -17.98 -25.89 -40.22
N SER A 156 -18.12 -24.70 -39.63
CA SER A 156 -17.12 -23.64 -39.72
C SER A 156 -17.09 -22.82 -38.42
N VAL A 157 -15.95 -22.16 -38.15
CA VAL A 157 -15.80 -21.30 -36.96
C VAL A 157 -16.77 -20.12 -37.02
N GLN A 158 -16.94 -19.51 -38.20
CA GLN A 158 -17.83 -18.37 -38.38
C GLN A 158 -19.32 -18.73 -38.21
N ASP A 159 -19.74 -19.90 -38.69
CA ASP A 159 -21.13 -20.35 -38.54
C ASP A 159 -21.45 -20.68 -37.08
N GLU A 160 -20.48 -21.23 -36.35
CA GLU A 160 -20.63 -21.55 -34.93
C GLU A 160 -20.79 -20.29 -34.06
N ILE A 161 -19.96 -19.27 -34.33
CA ILE A 161 -20.07 -17.96 -33.67
C ILE A 161 -21.44 -17.33 -33.96
N ARG A 162 -21.88 -17.35 -35.23
CA ARG A 162 -23.20 -16.82 -35.63
C ARG A 162 -24.35 -17.58 -34.96
N LEU A 163 -24.23 -18.91 -34.85
CA LEU A 163 -25.24 -19.76 -34.21
C LEU A 163 -25.46 -19.35 -32.76
N TRP A 164 -24.41 -19.25 -31.95
CA TRP A 164 -24.55 -18.93 -30.53
C TRP A 164 -24.95 -17.47 -30.28
N LYS A 165 -24.55 -16.55 -31.16
CA LYS A 165 -25.08 -15.16 -31.16
C LYS A 165 -26.56 -15.07 -31.48
N SER A 166 -27.09 -15.96 -32.33
CA SER A 166 -28.50 -15.95 -32.74
C SER A 166 -29.45 -16.60 -31.71
N ARG A 167 -28.90 -17.37 -30.76
CA ARG A 167 -29.70 -18.12 -29.76
C ARG A 167 -29.88 -17.31 -28.49
N SER A 168 -31.09 -17.36 -27.93
CA SER A 168 -31.44 -16.73 -26.66
C SER A 168 -31.43 -17.74 -25.50
N GLY A 169 -30.72 -17.44 -24.41
CA GLY A 169 -30.70 -18.24 -23.18
C GLY A 169 -29.41 -18.05 -22.38
N SER A 170 -29.42 -18.35 -21.07
CA SER A 170 -28.26 -18.14 -20.19
C SER A 170 -27.02 -18.94 -20.64
N THR A 171 -27.21 -20.13 -21.18
CA THR A 171 -26.11 -21.00 -21.67
C THR A 171 -25.57 -20.51 -23.01
N ALA A 172 -26.45 -20.13 -23.93
CA ALA A 172 -26.09 -19.54 -25.21
C ALA A 172 -25.35 -18.19 -25.04
N GLN A 173 -25.74 -17.40 -24.02
CA GLN A 173 -25.06 -16.16 -23.69
C GLN A 173 -23.64 -16.39 -23.17
N GLN A 174 -23.43 -17.34 -22.24
CA GLN A 174 -22.08 -17.71 -21.78
C GLN A 174 -21.19 -18.20 -22.93
N TYR A 175 -21.72 -19.02 -23.85
CA TYR A 175 -20.96 -19.48 -25.02
C TYR A 175 -20.67 -18.31 -25.97
N SER A 176 -21.62 -17.42 -26.20
CA SER A 176 -21.42 -16.24 -27.03
C SER A 176 -20.38 -15.27 -26.45
N GLU A 177 -20.32 -15.12 -25.13
CA GLU A 177 -19.29 -14.33 -24.44
C GLU A 177 -17.92 -15.00 -24.58
N ALA A 178 -17.83 -16.32 -24.44
CA ALA A 178 -16.58 -17.06 -24.67
C ALA A 178 -16.07 -16.95 -26.12
N PHE A 179 -16.95 -16.86 -27.12
CA PHE A 179 -16.60 -16.69 -28.53
C PHE A 179 -16.23 -15.25 -28.93
N GLU A 180 -16.47 -14.24 -28.07
CA GLU A 180 -16.26 -12.84 -28.42
C GLU A 180 -14.80 -12.48 -28.76
N PRO A 181 -13.78 -12.91 -27.98
CA PRO A 181 -12.38 -12.67 -28.31
C PRO A 181 -11.98 -13.31 -29.65
N LEU A 182 -12.45 -14.55 -29.88
CA LEU A 182 -12.20 -15.25 -31.13
C LEU A 182 -12.84 -14.56 -32.32
N GLN A 183 -14.05 -14.04 -32.17
CA GLN A 183 -14.70 -13.32 -33.25
C GLN A 183 -13.90 -12.10 -33.67
N ILE A 184 -13.40 -11.30 -32.73
CA ILE A 184 -12.55 -10.15 -33.04
C ILE A 184 -11.30 -10.62 -33.81
N ALA A 185 -10.69 -11.73 -33.39
CA ALA A 185 -9.53 -12.28 -34.06
C ALA A 185 -9.82 -12.79 -35.48
N VAL A 186 -10.98 -13.41 -35.71
CA VAL A 186 -11.43 -13.89 -37.02
C VAL A 186 -11.82 -12.72 -37.92
N ASP A 187 -12.57 -11.74 -37.42
CA ASP A 187 -13.03 -10.58 -38.19
C ASP A 187 -11.86 -9.66 -38.62
N THR A 188 -10.76 -9.67 -37.86
CA THR A 188 -9.53 -8.92 -38.18
C THR A 188 -8.44 -9.79 -38.83
N SER A 189 -8.72 -11.06 -39.15
CA SER A 189 -7.68 -12.00 -39.60
C SER A 189 -7.13 -11.65 -40.98
N GLU A 190 -7.93 -11.04 -41.86
CA GLU A 190 -7.49 -10.63 -43.21
C GLU A 190 -6.40 -9.56 -43.15
N ASP A 191 -6.52 -8.59 -42.24
CA ASP A 191 -5.61 -7.45 -42.10
C ASP A 191 -4.28 -7.78 -41.40
N ARG A 192 -4.22 -8.90 -40.66
CA ARG A 192 -3.03 -9.31 -39.89
C ARG A 192 -1.89 -9.80 -40.77
N SER A 193 -0.65 -9.68 -40.32
CA SER A 193 0.47 -10.37 -40.98
C SER A 193 0.42 -11.88 -40.71
N ILE A 194 1.19 -12.67 -41.46
CA ILE A 194 1.27 -14.12 -41.22
C ILE A 194 1.94 -14.45 -39.88
N ASP A 195 2.86 -13.60 -39.41
CA ASP A 195 3.53 -13.74 -38.11
C ASP A 195 2.56 -13.53 -36.93
N GLU A 196 1.55 -12.68 -37.11
CA GLU A 196 0.51 -12.39 -36.13
C GLU A 196 -0.56 -13.49 -36.02
N LEU A 197 -0.50 -14.54 -36.85
CA LEU A 197 -1.41 -15.68 -36.74
C LEU A 197 -1.20 -16.48 -35.45
N ILE A 198 -0.06 -16.32 -34.75
CA ILE A 198 0.13 -16.88 -33.41
C ILE A 198 -0.91 -16.30 -32.43
N ASN A 199 -1.24 -15.01 -32.53
CA ASN A 199 -2.28 -14.39 -31.69
C ASN A 199 -3.68 -14.96 -31.98
N LEU A 200 -3.92 -15.46 -33.21
CA LEU A 200 -5.15 -16.17 -33.54
C LEU A 200 -5.19 -17.57 -32.88
N VAL A 201 -4.04 -18.25 -32.80
CA VAL A 201 -3.90 -19.53 -32.09
C VAL A 201 -4.13 -19.34 -30.59
N GLU A 202 -3.56 -18.29 -29.97
CA GLU A 202 -3.84 -17.94 -28.57
C GLU A 202 -5.34 -17.70 -28.34
N ALA A 203 -6.01 -16.98 -29.24
CA ALA A 203 -7.44 -16.79 -29.17
C ALA A 203 -8.24 -18.10 -29.31
N PHE A 204 -7.76 -19.08 -30.11
CA PHE A 204 -8.36 -20.41 -30.16
C PHE A 204 -8.23 -21.13 -28.81
N GLU A 205 -7.05 -21.09 -28.20
CA GLU A 205 -6.77 -21.72 -26.89
C GLU A 205 -7.68 -21.14 -25.80
N ASP A 206 -7.69 -19.82 -25.66
CA ASP A 206 -8.49 -19.10 -24.66
C ASP A 206 -9.99 -19.40 -24.83
N THR A 207 -10.47 -19.42 -26.08
CA THR A 207 -11.88 -19.68 -26.39
C THR A 207 -12.25 -21.14 -26.08
N CYS A 208 -11.39 -22.09 -26.44
CA CYS A 208 -11.58 -23.50 -26.13
C CYS A 208 -11.63 -23.74 -24.61
N ASP A 209 -10.71 -23.13 -23.85
CA ASP A 209 -10.69 -23.27 -22.39
C ASP A 209 -11.90 -22.58 -21.72
N ALA A 210 -12.27 -21.38 -22.16
CA ALA A 210 -13.45 -20.67 -21.67
C ALA A 210 -14.76 -21.44 -21.95
N LEU A 211 -14.89 -22.01 -23.15
CA LEU A 211 -16.04 -22.85 -23.51
C LEU A 211 -16.07 -24.15 -22.70
N TRP A 212 -14.92 -24.80 -22.49
CA TRP A 212 -14.87 -26.05 -21.73
C TRP A 212 -15.21 -25.84 -20.25
N ASN A 213 -14.78 -24.72 -19.66
CA ASN A 213 -15.01 -24.39 -18.24
C ASN A 213 -16.36 -23.67 -17.97
N SER A 214 -17.22 -23.50 -18.97
CA SER A 214 -18.54 -22.86 -18.84
C SER A 214 -19.56 -23.75 -18.11
N GLN A 215 -20.71 -23.18 -17.69
CA GLN A 215 -21.76 -23.92 -16.97
C GLN A 215 -23.13 -23.81 -17.68
N PRO A 216 -23.59 -24.87 -18.37
CA PRO A 216 -22.99 -26.20 -18.52
C PRO A 216 -21.80 -26.21 -19.50
N PRO A 217 -20.85 -27.15 -19.35
CA PRO A 217 -19.66 -27.23 -20.20
C PRO A 217 -20.05 -27.48 -21.65
N TYR A 218 -19.25 -26.94 -22.57
CA TYR A 218 -19.49 -27.09 -24.00
C TYR A 218 -19.44 -28.56 -24.44
N PRO A 219 -20.38 -29.06 -25.27
CA PRO A 219 -20.46 -30.49 -25.59
C PRO A 219 -19.18 -31.04 -26.24
N GLU A 220 -18.65 -32.16 -25.74
CA GLU A 220 -17.38 -32.75 -26.18
C GLU A 220 -17.31 -33.00 -27.69
N ASN A 221 -18.33 -33.65 -28.27
CA ASN A 221 -18.37 -33.91 -29.71
C ASN A 221 -18.33 -32.63 -30.55
N ARG A 222 -18.98 -31.57 -30.05
CA ARG A 222 -19.01 -30.26 -30.69
C ARG A 222 -17.66 -29.53 -30.53
N MET A 223 -17.00 -29.69 -29.38
CA MET A 223 -15.62 -29.21 -29.14
C MET A 223 -14.62 -29.88 -30.08
N ARG A 224 -14.71 -31.20 -30.30
CA ARG A 224 -13.86 -31.94 -31.25
C ARG A 224 -13.98 -31.37 -32.66
N SER A 225 -15.21 -31.15 -33.14
CA SER A 225 -15.44 -30.54 -34.45
C SER A 225 -14.94 -29.09 -34.51
N LEU A 226 -15.17 -28.29 -33.46
CA LEU A 226 -14.71 -26.90 -33.40
C LEU A 226 -13.18 -26.80 -33.53
N ILE A 227 -12.45 -27.61 -32.77
CA ILE A 227 -10.97 -27.66 -32.80
C ILE A 227 -10.47 -27.99 -34.22
N GLN A 228 -11.11 -28.95 -34.90
CA GLN A 228 -10.78 -29.30 -36.29
C GLN A 228 -11.10 -28.18 -37.29
N CYS A 229 -12.24 -27.50 -37.11
CA CYS A 229 -12.61 -26.33 -37.92
C CYS A 229 -11.64 -25.17 -37.71
N MET A 230 -11.19 -24.90 -36.48
CA MET A 230 -10.16 -23.90 -36.17
C MET A 230 -8.84 -24.23 -36.86
N GLY A 231 -8.41 -25.50 -36.84
CA GLY A 231 -7.23 -25.93 -37.57
C GLY A 231 -7.35 -25.75 -39.09
N SER A 232 -8.52 -26.08 -39.65
CA SER A 232 -8.78 -25.89 -41.09
C SER A 232 -8.82 -24.42 -41.48
N PHE A 233 -9.48 -23.58 -40.67
CA PHE A 233 -9.50 -22.13 -40.83
C PHE A 233 -8.08 -21.54 -40.77
N LEU A 234 -7.24 -22.00 -39.84
CA LEU A 234 -5.84 -21.59 -39.78
C LEU A 234 -5.08 -21.93 -41.07
N CYS A 235 -5.25 -23.14 -41.61
CA CYS A 235 -4.64 -23.54 -42.89
C CYS A 235 -5.07 -22.64 -44.05
N GLU A 236 -6.34 -22.25 -44.11
CA GLU A 236 -6.87 -21.32 -45.10
C GLU A 236 -6.27 -19.92 -44.95
N GLN A 237 -6.21 -19.39 -43.72
CA GLN A 237 -5.59 -18.08 -43.45
C GLN A 237 -4.12 -18.07 -43.84
N VAL A 238 -3.35 -19.11 -43.48
CA VAL A 238 -1.94 -19.25 -43.90
C VAL A 238 -1.81 -19.30 -45.42
N SER A 239 -2.66 -20.08 -46.10
CA SER A 239 -2.61 -20.21 -47.56
C SER A 239 -2.97 -18.92 -48.29
N SER A 240 -3.94 -18.16 -47.78
CA SER A 240 -4.40 -16.90 -48.39
C SER A 240 -3.37 -15.77 -48.29
N LYS A 241 -2.53 -15.78 -47.26
CA LYS A 241 -1.52 -14.74 -47.00
C LYS A 241 -0.21 -14.92 -47.77
N ILE A 242 -0.01 -16.07 -48.43
CA ILE A 242 1.20 -16.35 -49.21
C ILE A 242 0.88 -16.19 -50.70
N ASP A 243 1.60 -15.29 -51.37
CA ASP A 243 1.47 -15.08 -52.81
C ASP A 243 1.95 -16.32 -53.59
N THR A 244 0.99 -17.06 -54.15
CA THR A 244 1.25 -18.27 -54.93
C THR A 244 1.87 -17.99 -56.31
N GLU A 245 1.71 -16.78 -56.87
CA GLU A 245 2.25 -16.44 -58.19
C GLU A 245 3.76 -16.17 -58.14
N ASN A 246 4.23 -15.53 -57.06
CA ASN A 246 5.66 -15.21 -56.86
C ASN A 246 6.35 -16.05 -55.79
N LEU A 247 5.76 -17.18 -55.38
CA LEU A 247 6.25 -18.07 -54.32
C LEU A 247 7.75 -18.39 -54.44
N TRP A 248 8.21 -18.70 -55.65
CA TRP A 248 9.59 -19.12 -55.90
C TRP A 248 10.57 -17.97 -56.10
N LYS A 249 10.10 -16.74 -56.39
CA LYS A 249 10.95 -15.56 -56.67
C LYS A 249 11.08 -14.64 -55.46
N ASN A 250 10.05 -14.58 -54.63
CA ASN A 250 10.02 -13.71 -53.47
C ASN A 250 10.91 -14.28 -52.34
N ALA A 251 11.81 -13.44 -51.81
CA ALA A 251 12.72 -13.83 -50.73
C ALA A 251 12.00 -13.99 -49.38
N ASN A 252 10.95 -13.20 -49.12
CA ASN A 252 10.25 -13.16 -47.83
C ASN A 252 9.39 -14.40 -47.58
N VAL A 253 9.13 -15.20 -48.62
CA VAL A 253 8.30 -16.41 -48.54
C VAL A 253 8.85 -17.43 -47.53
N VAL A 254 10.17 -17.49 -47.33
CA VAL A 254 10.78 -18.41 -46.35
C VAL A 254 10.38 -18.05 -44.91
N GLU A 255 10.36 -16.76 -44.59
CA GLU A 255 9.92 -16.26 -43.28
C GLU A 255 8.41 -16.49 -43.12
N GLN A 256 7.62 -16.16 -44.14
CA GLN A 256 6.17 -16.39 -44.15
C GLN A 256 5.78 -17.86 -43.96
N LEU A 257 6.44 -18.79 -44.68
CA LEU A 257 6.24 -20.23 -44.50
C LEU A 257 6.63 -20.68 -43.10
N SER A 258 7.71 -20.12 -42.54
CA SER A 258 8.18 -20.48 -41.20
C SER A 258 7.21 -20.02 -40.11
N ALA A 259 6.64 -18.82 -40.26
CA ALA A 259 5.59 -18.30 -39.40
C ALA A 259 4.32 -19.16 -39.45
N GLY A 260 3.87 -19.53 -40.65
CA GLY A 260 2.74 -20.44 -40.85
C GLY A 260 2.97 -21.82 -40.21
N ILE A 261 4.16 -22.42 -40.40
CA ILE A 261 4.54 -23.69 -39.77
C ILE A 261 4.54 -23.56 -38.23
N ALA A 262 5.04 -22.43 -37.69
CA ALA A 262 5.06 -22.17 -36.26
C ALA A 262 3.64 -22.09 -35.69
N ALA A 263 2.73 -21.33 -36.32
CA ALA A 263 1.33 -21.24 -35.92
C ALA A 263 0.62 -22.61 -35.95
N CYS A 264 0.80 -23.38 -37.04
CA CYS A 264 0.25 -24.74 -37.12
C CYS A 264 0.81 -25.68 -36.03
N SER A 265 2.11 -25.56 -35.72
CA SER A 265 2.75 -26.38 -34.68
C SER A 265 2.27 -26.02 -33.28
N GLN A 266 2.13 -24.72 -32.99
CA GLN A 266 1.61 -24.23 -31.71
C GLN A 266 0.21 -24.77 -31.48
N TRP A 267 -0.69 -24.65 -32.47
CA TRP A 267 -2.05 -25.14 -32.32
C TRP A 267 -2.11 -26.65 -32.09
N ASP A 268 -1.31 -27.44 -32.83
CA ASP A 268 -1.22 -28.90 -32.61
C ASP A 268 -0.75 -29.25 -31.19
N ILE A 269 0.29 -28.57 -30.69
CA ILE A 269 0.80 -28.75 -29.31
C ILE A 269 -0.26 -28.41 -28.28
N SER A 270 -0.95 -27.27 -28.43
CA SER A 270 -1.96 -26.81 -27.49
C SER A 270 -3.17 -27.73 -27.45
N VAL A 271 -3.63 -28.23 -28.60
CA VAL A 271 -4.69 -29.24 -28.66
C VAL A 271 -4.28 -30.53 -27.95
N GLN A 272 -3.04 -31.01 -28.14
CA GLN A 272 -2.53 -32.19 -27.44
C GLN A 272 -2.43 -31.96 -25.92
N LEU A 273 -2.03 -30.76 -25.48
CA LEU A 273 -1.94 -30.41 -24.06
C LEU A 273 -3.34 -30.34 -23.42
N MET A 274 -4.26 -29.58 -24.02
CA MET A 274 -5.63 -29.39 -23.53
C MET A 274 -6.37 -30.74 -23.46
N THR A 275 -6.46 -31.46 -24.58
CA THR A 275 -7.26 -32.69 -24.69
C THR A 275 -6.54 -33.95 -24.17
N GLY A 276 -5.21 -33.95 -24.15
CA GLY A 276 -4.40 -35.09 -23.73
C GLY A 276 -3.94 -35.06 -22.27
N GLN A 277 -3.89 -33.88 -21.63
CA GLN A 277 -3.39 -33.74 -20.26
C GLN A 277 -4.32 -32.92 -19.36
N VAL A 278 -4.66 -31.68 -19.73
CA VAL A 278 -5.34 -30.73 -18.84
C VAL A 278 -6.78 -31.15 -18.58
N TRP A 279 -7.60 -31.29 -19.61
CA TRP A 279 -9.03 -31.64 -19.49
C TRP A 279 -9.27 -33.09 -19.08
N LYS A 280 -8.26 -33.98 -19.23
CA LYS A 280 -8.32 -35.35 -18.69
C LYS A 280 -8.16 -35.42 -17.17
N ARG A 281 -7.50 -34.43 -16.56
CA ARG A 281 -7.22 -34.39 -15.10
C ARG A 281 -8.27 -33.63 -14.30
N GLN A 282 -9.26 -33.01 -14.95
CA GLN A 282 -10.35 -32.31 -14.29
C GLN A 282 -11.29 -33.31 -13.59
N MET A 283 -11.81 -32.93 -12.41
CA MET A 283 -12.62 -33.82 -11.56
C MET A 283 -14.08 -33.95 -12.05
N ASP A 284 -14.65 -32.87 -12.60
CA ASP A 284 -16.01 -32.83 -13.17
C ASP A 284 -15.93 -32.58 -14.68
N GLY A 285 -16.67 -33.36 -15.48
CA GLY A 285 -16.73 -33.18 -16.94
C GLY A 285 -15.45 -33.53 -17.69
N ALA A 286 -14.62 -34.45 -17.17
CA ALA A 286 -13.34 -34.82 -17.77
C ALA A 286 -13.46 -35.26 -19.24
N TRP A 287 -12.50 -34.84 -20.06
CA TRP A 287 -12.40 -35.24 -21.47
C TRP A 287 -12.30 -36.77 -21.62
N GLN A 288 -13.25 -37.37 -22.35
CA GLN A 288 -13.30 -38.81 -22.53
C GLN A 288 -12.57 -39.23 -23.81
N GLY A 289 -11.79 -40.31 -23.78
CA GLY A 289 -11.08 -40.83 -24.96
C GLY A 289 -9.74 -40.15 -25.27
N ASP A 290 -9.21 -40.37 -26.47
CA ASP A 290 -7.88 -39.90 -26.86
C ASP A 290 -7.86 -38.41 -27.20
N ALA A 291 -6.64 -37.85 -27.17
CA ALA A 291 -6.39 -36.48 -27.60
C ALA A 291 -6.83 -36.30 -29.06
N VAL A 292 -7.28 -35.09 -29.41
CA VAL A 292 -7.78 -34.82 -30.77
C VAL A 292 -6.62 -34.92 -31.77
N ASP A 293 -6.78 -35.78 -32.76
CA ASP A 293 -5.81 -35.97 -33.83
C ASP A 293 -6.05 -34.98 -34.98
N MET A 294 -5.12 -34.06 -35.17
CA MET A 294 -5.22 -32.95 -36.12
C MET A 294 -4.62 -33.29 -37.49
N ARG A 295 -5.03 -34.43 -38.06
CA ARG A 295 -4.45 -34.99 -39.31
C ARG A 295 -4.34 -34.01 -40.47
N TYR A 296 -5.38 -33.22 -40.71
CA TYR A 296 -5.39 -32.24 -41.81
C TYR A 296 -4.36 -31.13 -41.59
N LEU A 297 -4.31 -30.56 -40.38
CA LEU A 297 -3.34 -29.54 -39.98
C LEU A 297 -1.91 -30.07 -40.06
N GLN A 298 -1.68 -31.29 -39.55
CA GLN A 298 -0.37 -31.95 -39.59
C GLN A 298 0.10 -32.21 -41.03
N GLY A 299 -0.81 -32.69 -41.90
CA GLY A 299 -0.52 -32.88 -43.32
C GLY A 299 -0.25 -31.56 -44.07
N PHE A 300 -1.03 -30.52 -43.80
CA PHE A 300 -0.81 -29.18 -44.36
C PHE A 300 0.52 -28.57 -43.88
N LYS A 301 0.85 -28.69 -42.59
CA LYS A 301 2.15 -28.31 -42.04
C LYS A 301 3.28 -29.03 -42.76
N GLY A 302 3.17 -30.34 -42.95
CA GLY A 302 4.14 -31.13 -43.72
C GLY A 302 4.32 -30.60 -45.15
N ARG A 303 3.22 -30.24 -45.83
CA ARG A 303 3.26 -29.59 -47.14
C ARG A 303 4.06 -28.28 -47.10
N LEU A 304 3.81 -27.41 -46.12
CA LEU A 304 4.56 -26.14 -45.98
C LEU A 304 6.05 -26.37 -45.75
N GLU A 305 6.41 -27.36 -44.93
CA GLU A 305 7.81 -27.74 -44.68
C GLU A 305 8.53 -28.19 -45.96
N GLU A 306 7.87 -28.99 -46.79
CA GLU A 306 8.39 -29.43 -48.09
C GLU A 306 8.56 -28.27 -49.08
N VAL A 307 7.59 -27.36 -49.14
CA VAL A 307 7.66 -26.16 -49.99
C VAL A 307 8.80 -25.25 -49.54
N ARG A 308 8.94 -25.02 -48.24
CA ARG A 308 10.05 -24.25 -47.65
C ARG A 308 11.40 -24.90 -47.96
N SER A 309 11.48 -26.22 -47.82
CA SER A 309 12.69 -27.00 -48.15
C SER A 309 13.10 -26.84 -49.62
N LEU A 310 12.15 -26.86 -50.55
CA LEU A 310 12.42 -26.59 -51.97
C LEU A 310 12.91 -25.16 -52.20
N LYS A 311 12.27 -24.16 -51.59
CA LYS A 311 12.64 -22.76 -51.74
C LYS A 311 14.04 -22.48 -51.18
N GLN A 312 14.43 -23.13 -50.09
CA GLN A 312 15.74 -22.96 -49.46
C GLN A 312 16.92 -23.59 -50.25
N LEU A 313 16.64 -24.39 -51.29
CA LEU A 313 17.70 -24.97 -52.12
C LEU A 313 18.51 -23.93 -52.91
N GLY A 314 17.84 -22.92 -53.48
CA GLY A 314 18.51 -21.89 -54.28
C GLY A 314 19.65 -21.21 -53.51
N PRO A 315 19.34 -20.60 -52.34
CA PRO A 315 20.35 -19.99 -51.48
C PRO A 315 21.43 -20.98 -51.01
N GLN A 316 21.05 -22.20 -50.61
CA GLN A 316 22.01 -23.20 -50.10
C GLN A 316 22.99 -23.68 -51.17
N ILE A 317 22.51 -23.95 -52.39
CA ILE A 317 23.34 -24.40 -53.51
C ILE A 317 24.23 -23.25 -54.01
N ALA A 318 23.69 -22.04 -54.12
CA ALA A 318 24.47 -20.86 -54.52
C ALA A 318 25.62 -20.58 -53.54
N LEU A 319 25.37 -20.72 -52.25
CA LEU A 319 26.38 -20.59 -51.20
C LEU A 319 27.42 -21.72 -51.23
N LEU A 320 27.01 -22.96 -51.57
CA LEU A 320 27.93 -24.10 -51.69
C LEU A 320 28.89 -23.93 -52.87
N LEU A 321 28.36 -23.56 -54.04
CA LEU A 321 29.13 -23.35 -55.26
C LEU A 321 29.91 -22.02 -55.25
N ASN A 322 29.42 -21.02 -54.51
CA ASN A 322 29.95 -19.65 -54.48
C ASN A 322 30.00 -18.99 -55.87
N GLU A 323 28.96 -19.25 -56.68
CA GLU A 323 28.83 -18.77 -58.06
C GLU A 323 27.62 -17.83 -58.20
N ARG A 324 27.78 -16.75 -58.97
CA ARG A 324 26.70 -15.78 -59.22
C ARG A 324 25.66 -16.36 -60.19
N GLY A 325 24.38 -16.17 -59.88
CA GLY A 325 23.26 -16.56 -60.76
C GLY A 325 22.69 -17.97 -60.53
N VAL A 326 23.38 -18.82 -59.76
CA VAL A 326 22.94 -20.18 -59.44
C VAL A 326 21.62 -20.20 -58.67
N GLU A 327 21.41 -19.27 -57.74
CA GLU A 327 20.16 -19.16 -56.98
C GLU A 327 18.95 -18.98 -57.92
N ALA A 328 19.03 -18.02 -58.83
CA ALA A 328 18.00 -17.76 -59.83
C ALA A 328 17.81 -18.93 -60.82
N GLU A 329 18.89 -19.64 -61.17
CA GLU A 329 18.84 -20.85 -62.00
C GLU A 329 18.06 -21.98 -61.30
N VAL A 330 18.32 -22.22 -60.02
CA VAL A 330 17.63 -23.22 -59.20
C VAL A 330 16.16 -22.85 -59.03
N GLU A 331 15.85 -21.60 -58.67
CA GLU A 331 14.48 -21.13 -58.49
C GLU A 331 13.65 -21.24 -59.77
N LYS A 332 14.21 -20.85 -60.92
CA LYS A 332 13.56 -20.98 -62.23
C LYS A 332 13.31 -22.44 -62.61
N THR A 333 14.23 -23.33 -62.25
CA THR A 333 14.09 -24.77 -62.50
C THR A 333 12.96 -25.38 -61.66
N ILE A 334 12.85 -24.97 -60.39
CA ILE A 334 11.76 -25.39 -59.50
C ILE A 334 10.42 -24.83 -60.00
N GLU A 335 10.36 -23.55 -60.35
CA GLU A 335 9.16 -22.89 -60.89
C GLU A 335 8.65 -23.62 -62.15
N ALA A 336 9.55 -23.97 -63.07
CA ALA A 336 9.21 -24.70 -64.30
C ALA A 336 8.66 -26.11 -64.01
N ALA A 337 9.25 -26.83 -63.05
CA ALA A 337 8.80 -28.17 -62.67
C ALA A 337 7.44 -28.16 -61.95
N MET A 338 7.19 -27.11 -61.17
CA MET A 338 5.97 -26.93 -60.38
C MET A 338 4.83 -26.24 -61.15
N LYS A 339 5.03 -25.89 -62.43
CA LYS A 339 4.03 -25.24 -63.27
C LYS A 339 2.71 -26.04 -63.30
N ASN A 340 1.59 -25.31 -63.17
CA ASN A 340 0.23 -25.84 -63.10
C ASN A 340 -0.05 -26.76 -61.89
N THR A 341 0.71 -26.62 -60.81
CA THR A 341 0.48 -27.34 -59.55
C THR A 341 0.01 -26.35 -58.48
N ALA A 342 -1.11 -26.65 -57.80
CA ALA A 342 -1.55 -25.86 -56.67
C ALA A 342 -0.68 -26.20 -55.44
N VAL A 343 0.42 -25.48 -55.27
CA VAL A 343 1.49 -25.81 -54.31
C VAL A 343 1.00 -25.84 -52.85
N LEU A 344 0.21 -24.83 -52.45
CA LEU A 344 -0.30 -24.65 -51.08
C LEU A 344 -1.66 -25.31 -50.84
N ALA A 345 -2.36 -25.79 -51.87
CA ALA A 345 -3.66 -26.42 -51.74
C ALA A 345 -3.50 -27.87 -51.24
N TYR A 346 -3.35 -28.05 -49.93
CA TYR A 346 -3.24 -29.37 -49.33
C TYR A 346 -4.59 -30.09 -49.31
N ASN A 347 -4.59 -31.31 -49.84
CA ASN A 347 -5.68 -32.25 -49.68
C ASN A 347 -5.07 -33.66 -49.57
N PRO A 348 -5.36 -34.42 -48.49
CA PRO A 348 -4.83 -35.77 -48.26
C PRO A 348 -5.00 -36.72 -49.46
N PHE A 349 -6.11 -36.63 -50.20
CA PHE A 349 -6.40 -37.50 -51.35
C PHE A 349 -5.54 -37.17 -52.58
N THR A 350 -5.01 -35.95 -52.65
CA THR A 350 -4.19 -35.47 -53.79
C THR A 350 -2.69 -35.52 -53.52
N GLU A 351 -2.27 -36.05 -52.37
CA GLU A 351 -0.87 -35.99 -51.95
C GLU A 351 0.08 -36.77 -52.86
N HIS A 352 -0.40 -37.85 -53.49
CA HIS A 352 0.39 -38.60 -54.48
C HIS A 352 0.81 -37.74 -55.69
N ASN A 353 -0.07 -36.84 -56.14
CA ASN A 353 0.21 -35.92 -57.24
C ASN A 353 1.32 -34.94 -56.85
N TRP A 354 1.28 -34.44 -55.62
CA TRP A 354 2.32 -33.57 -55.09
C TRP A 354 3.67 -34.29 -54.99
N ARG A 355 3.71 -35.48 -54.40
CA ARG A 355 4.96 -36.27 -54.31
C ARG A 355 5.57 -36.53 -55.69
N SER A 356 4.74 -36.83 -56.68
CA SER A 356 5.18 -36.99 -58.07
C SER A 356 5.81 -35.70 -58.63
N ARG A 357 5.19 -34.54 -58.37
CA ARG A 357 5.71 -33.23 -58.80
C ARG A 357 7.01 -32.83 -58.10
N VAL A 358 7.15 -33.10 -56.81
CA VAL A 358 8.40 -32.91 -56.06
C VAL A 358 9.52 -33.73 -56.72
N LEU A 359 9.27 -35.01 -57.03
CA LEU A 359 10.27 -35.87 -57.69
C LEU A 359 10.71 -35.32 -59.06
N VAL A 360 9.79 -34.74 -59.84
CA VAL A 360 10.10 -34.08 -61.12
C VAL A 360 11.01 -32.87 -60.89
N ALA A 361 10.71 -32.02 -59.90
CA ALA A 361 11.55 -30.87 -59.55
C ALA A 361 12.95 -31.31 -59.09
N GLU A 362 13.04 -32.34 -58.25
CA GLU A 362 14.33 -32.89 -57.81
C GLU A 362 15.16 -33.44 -58.96
N LYS A 363 14.54 -34.17 -59.89
CA LYS A 363 15.22 -34.70 -61.07
C LYS A 363 15.71 -33.58 -61.99
N ALA A 364 14.94 -32.50 -62.13
CA ALA A 364 15.37 -31.33 -62.90
C ALA A 364 16.59 -30.63 -62.29
N LEU A 365 16.77 -30.71 -60.98
CA LEU A 365 17.90 -30.13 -60.24
C LEU A 365 19.16 -31.02 -60.19
N ASP A 366 19.07 -32.32 -60.54
CA ASP A 366 20.18 -33.27 -60.47
C ASP A 366 21.51 -32.73 -61.10
N PRO A 367 21.51 -32.09 -62.29
CA PRO A 367 22.76 -31.57 -62.88
C PRO A 367 23.43 -30.48 -62.05
N ILE A 368 22.65 -29.65 -61.36
CA ILE A 368 23.16 -28.59 -60.48
C ILE A 368 23.65 -29.21 -59.17
N ILE A 369 22.89 -30.16 -58.63
CA ILE A 369 23.24 -30.91 -57.41
C ILE A 369 24.57 -31.65 -57.59
N ASP A 370 24.81 -32.31 -58.72
CA ASP A 370 26.04 -33.06 -58.98
C ASP A 370 27.32 -32.21 -58.90
N ARG A 371 27.23 -30.92 -59.23
CA ARG A 371 28.35 -29.97 -59.11
C ARG A 371 28.74 -29.70 -57.65
N THR A 372 27.79 -29.84 -56.71
CA THR A 372 28.02 -29.56 -55.28
C THR A 372 28.66 -30.73 -54.53
N ILE A 373 28.48 -31.98 -55.01
CA ILE A 373 28.91 -33.19 -54.31
C ILE A 373 30.43 -33.21 -54.04
N PRO A 374 31.33 -32.92 -55.01
CA PRO A 374 32.77 -32.89 -54.76
C PRO A 374 33.18 -31.87 -53.69
N ILE A 375 32.49 -30.72 -53.63
CA ILE A 375 32.73 -29.66 -52.65
C ILE A 375 32.36 -30.15 -51.25
N LEU A 376 31.20 -30.79 -51.11
CA LEU A 376 30.73 -31.35 -49.84
C LEU A 376 31.62 -32.49 -49.36
N ARG A 377 32.03 -33.41 -50.24
CA ARG A 377 32.98 -34.47 -49.89
C ARG A 377 34.28 -33.90 -49.33
N ASN A 378 34.81 -32.85 -49.94
CA ASN A 378 36.02 -32.17 -49.47
C ASN A 378 35.80 -31.47 -48.12
N ARG A 379 34.63 -30.87 -47.87
CA ARG A 379 34.30 -30.20 -46.60
C ARG A 379 34.04 -31.18 -45.45
N LEU A 380 33.50 -32.36 -45.74
CA LEU A 380 33.20 -33.42 -44.78
C LEU A 380 34.39 -34.37 -44.55
N GLN A 381 35.61 -33.99 -44.94
CA GLN A 381 36.80 -34.78 -44.63
C GLN A 381 37.18 -34.67 -43.16
N PRO A 382 37.65 -35.77 -42.53
CA PRO A 382 38.06 -35.80 -41.12
C PRO A 382 38.99 -34.67 -40.68
N SER A 383 39.95 -34.30 -41.52
CA SER A 383 40.97 -33.27 -41.25
C SER A 383 40.43 -31.84 -41.21
N LYS A 384 39.28 -31.57 -41.84
CA LYS A 384 38.63 -30.25 -41.88
C LYS A 384 37.49 -30.11 -40.87
N LEU A 385 37.08 -31.23 -40.28
CA LEU A 385 35.99 -31.35 -39.31
C LEU A 385 36.41 -31.07 -37.86
N GLU A 386 37.68 -30.78 -37.58
CA GLU A 386 38.19 -30.45 -36.23
C GLU A 386 37.64 -29.12 -35.66
N SER A 387 37.06 -28.27 -36.50
CA SER A 387 36.49 -26.99 -36.07
C SER A 387 35.29 -27.14 -35.13
N ASN A 388 35.21 -26.28 -34.11
CA ASN A 388 34.06 -26.12 -33.20
C ASN A 388 32.78 -25.65 -33.92
N HIS A 389 32.84 -25.33 -35.22
CA HIS A 389 31.73 -24.84 -36.03
C HIS A 389 30.96 -25.92 -36.80
N LEU A 390 31.30 -27.21 -36.63
CA LEU A 390 30.68 -28.32 -37.36
C LEU A 390 29.14 -28.32 -37.32
N THR A 391 28.53 -28.12 -36.15
CA THR A 391 27.07 -28.09 -36.02
C THR A 391 26.45 -26.92 -36.79
N ALA A 392 27.10 -25.76 -36.79
CA ALA A 392 26.64 -24.58 -37.53
C ALA A 392 26.79 -24.78 -39.05
N ASP A 393 27.87 -25.41 -39.50
CA ASP A 393 28.08 -25.73 -40.91
C ASP A 393 27.07 -26.76 -41.42
N LEU A 394 26.74 -27.78 -40.63
CA LEU A 394 25.71 -28.77 -40.97
C LEU A 394 24.30 -28.15 -40.99
N GLU A 395 23.98 -27.27 -40.04
CA GLU A 395 22.68 -26.58 -40.01
C GLU A 395 22.49 -25.68 -41.25
N LYS A 396 23.55 -25.00 -41.69
CA LYS A 396 23.52 -24.10 -42.85
C LYS A 396 23.06 -24.80 -44.14
N TYR A 397 23.41 -26.08 -44.30
CA TYR A 397 23.06 -26.88 -45.47
C TYR A 397 22.02 -27.97 -45.17
N ARG A 398 21.31 -27.89 -44.04
CA ARG A 398 20.38 -28.93 -43.55
C ARG A 398 19.40 -29.42 -44.62
N ASN A 399 18.61 -28.52 -45.22
CA ASN A 399 17.58 -28.90 -46.20
C ASN A 399 18.15 -29.58 -47.44
N PHE A 400 19.35 -29.17 -47.87
CA PHE A 400 20.09 -29.82 -48.94
C PHE A 400 20.59 -31.21 -48.52
N LEU A 401 21.28 -31.31 -47.38
CA LEU A 401 21.91 -32.54 -46.89
C LEU A 401 20.89 -33.64 -46.51
N CYS A 402 19.70 -33.27 -46.06
CA CYS A 402 18.66 -34.20 -45.63
C CYS A 402 17.93 -34.92 -46.78
N ARG A 403 18.18 -34.56 -48.05
CA ARG A 403 17.50 -35.21 -49.18
C ARG A 403 18.05 -36.60 -49.47
N THR A 404 17.15 -37.52 -49.80
CA THR A 404 17.45 -38.95 -49.98
C THR A 404 18.60 -39.20 -50.97
N LYS A 405 18.58 -38.60 -52.17
CA LYS A 405 19.65 -38.77 -53.16
C LYS A 405 21.01 -38.22 -52.69
N ILE A 406 21.00 -37.16 -51.88
CA ILE A 406 22.23 -36.54 -51.37
C ILE A 406 22.80 -37.39 -50.23
N LYS A 407 21.93 -37.87 -49.34
CA LYS A 407 22.24 -38.87 -48.31
C LYS A 407 22.92 -40.11 -48.91
N GLU A 408 22.38 -40.64 -50.01
CA GLU A 408 22.95 -41.78 -50.74
C GLU A 408 24.34 -41.47 -51.35
N LYS A 409 24.49 -40.31 -52.00
CA LYS A 409 25.77 -39.90 -52.63
C LYS A 409 26.90 -39.60 -51.63
N LEU A 410 26.55 -39.28 -50.39
CA LEU A 410 27.48 -38.93 -49.29
C LEU A 410 27.53 -40.00 -48.19
N GLN A 411 27.13 -41.24 -48.49
CA GLN A 411 27.04 -42.32 -47.50
C GLN A 411 28.32 -42.51 -46.67
N THR A 412 29.48 -42.61 -47.33
CA THR A 412 30.79 -42.82 -46.67
C THR A 412 31.18 -41.65 -45.75
N GLU A 413 30.91 -40.43 -46.19
CA GLU A 413 31.19 -39.21 -45.44
C GLU A 413 30.26 -39.10 -44.23
N ARG A 414 29.00 -39.52 -44.35
CA ARG A 414 28.01 -39.52 -43.26
C ARG A 414 28.36 -40.54 -42.17
N GLU A 415 28.83 -41.73 -42.54
CA GLU A 415 29.32 -42.74 -41.58
C GLU A 415 30.56 -42.26 -40.82
N THR A 416 31.47 -41.59 -41.52
CA THR A 416 32.66 -40.96 -40.93
C THR A 416 32.27 -39.83 -39.97
N LEU A 417 31.35 -38.95 -40.40
CA LEU A 417 30.81 -37.86 -39.60
C LEU A 417 30.12 -38.37 -38.32
N LEU A 418 29.31 -39.43 -38.42
CA LEU A 418 28.64 -40.06 -37.27
C LEU A 418 29.65 -40.53 -36.23
N THR A 419 30.72 -41.19 -36.68
CA THR A 419 31.78 -41.69 -35.80
C THR A 419 32.48 -40.54 -35.06
N GLN A 420 32.77 -39.44 -35.77
CA GLN A 420 33.38 -38.25 -35.17
C GLN A 420 32.44 -37.50 -34.20
N LEU A 421 31.17 -37.33 -34.57
CA LEU A 421 30.17 -36.69 -33.72
C LEU A 421 29.95 -37.49 -32.42
N SER A 422 29.93 -38.82 -32.52
CA SER A 422 29.88 -39.70 -31.34
C SER A 422 31.06 -39.45 -30.41
N GLY A 423 32.29 -39.38 -30.95
CA GLY A 423 33.49 -39.02 -30.19
C GLY A 423 33.41 -37.64 -29.52
N LYS A 424 32.97 -36.62 -30.27
CA LYS A 424 32.81 -35.25 -29.75
C LYS A 424 31.76 -35.16 -28.65
N ILE A 425 30.66 -35.90 -28.75
CA ILE A 425 29.65 -35.96 -27.68
C ILE A 425 30.23 -36.57 -26.40
N VAL A 426 31.10 -37.60 -26.50
CA VAL A 426 31.79 -38.16 -25.33
C VAL A 426 32.66 -37.11 -24.64
N GLU A 427 33.45 -36.39 -25.42
CA GLU A 427 34.35 -35.35 -24.90
C GLU A 427 33.54 -34.21 -24.27
N LYS A 428 32.46 -33.79 -24.93
CA LYS A 428 31.56 -32.75 -24.42
C LYS A 428 30.84 -33.16 -23.15
N GLU A 429 30.38 -34.40 -23.05
CA GLU A 429 29.78 -34.96 -21.84
C GLU A 429 30.77 -34.87 -20.66
N ARG A 430 32.01 -35.31 -20.86
CA ARG A 430 33.07 -35.24 -19.84
C ARG A 430 33.46 -33.81 -19.45
N GLU A 431 33.58 -32.90 -20.42
CA GLU A 431 33.86 -31.48 -20.17
C GLU A 431 32.73 -30.84 -19.35
N THR A 432 31.48 -31.19 -19.67
CA THR A 432 30.28 -30.66 -19.02
C THR A 432 30.16 -31.16 -17.59
N ASP A 433 30.38 -32.45 -17.34
CA ASP A 433 30.38 -33.03 -15.99
C ASP A 433 31.43 -32.34 -15.08
N ASN A 434 32.65 -32.14 -15.59
CA ASN A 434 33.70 -31.44 -14.84
C ASN A 434 33.33 -30.00 -14.49
N ARG A 435 32.62 -29.31 -15.41
CA ARG A 435 32.22 -27.91 -15.25
C ARG A 435 30.98 -27.74 -14.37
N ILE A 436 30.04 -28.67 -14.36
CA ILE A 436 28.90 -28.70 -13.42
C ILE A 436 29.42 -28.75 -11.97
N ASN A 437 30.45 -29.56 -11.74
CA ASN A 437 31.04 -29.75 -10.41
C ASN A 437 31.90 -28.55 -9.95
N ASN A 438 32.59 -27.87 -10.86
CA ASN A 438 33.50 -26.76 -10.56
C ASN A 438 33.00 -25.40 -11.07
N TYR A 439 31.68 -25.17 -11.08
CA TYR A 439 31.10 -23.96 -11.63
C TYR A 439 31.42 -22.75 -10.76
N THR A 440 32.12 -21.76 -11.32
CA THR A 440 32.60 -20.55 -10.58
C THR A 440 32.26 -19.24 -11.28
N GLU A 441 31.61 -19.29 -12.45
CA GLU A 441 31.31 -18.10 -13.25
C GLU A 441 30.05 -17.39 -12.72
N GLN A 442 30.21 -16.17 -12.21
CA GLN A 442 29.09 -15.28 -11.94
C GLN A 442 28.84 -14.40 -13.16
N GLY A 443 27.66 -14.51 -13.76
CA GLY A 443 27.25 -13.58 -14.81
C GLY A 443 27.19 -12.16 -14.26
N ARG A 444 27.59 -11.15 -15.04
CA ARG A 444 27.59 -9.73 -14.63
C ARG A 444 26.25 -9.28 -13.99
N PHE A 445 25.15 -9.92 -14.38
CA PHE A 445 23.81 -9.65 -13.88
C PHE A 445 23.15 -10.84 -13.17
N LEU A 446 23.69 -12.06 -13.29
CA LEU A 446 23.07 -13.28 -12.75
C LEU A 446 23.69 -13.64 -11.40
N THR A 447 22.88 -14.18 -10.51
CA THR A 447 23.37 -14.84 -9.29
C THR A 447 24.05 -16.15 -9.67
N GLU A 448 24.87 -16.68 -8.77
CA GLU A 448 25.63 -17.91 -9.01
C GLU A 448 24.73 -19.08 -9.39
N ILE A 449 23.62 -19.28 -8.66
CA ILE A 449 22.65 -20.32 -9.01
C ILE A 449 21.97 -20.06 -10.35
N ALA A 450 21.51 -18.83 -10.61
CA ALA A 450 20.84 -18.50 -11.86
C ALA A 450 21.78 -18.68 -13.06
N ALA A 451 23.06 -18.30 -12.91
CA ALA A 451 24.09 -18.50 -13.92
C ALA A 451 24.31 -19.99 -14.20
N LYS A 452 24.40 -20.81 -13.14
CA LYS A 452 24.55 -22.27 -13.28
C LYS A 452 23.35 -22.91 -13.98
N VAL A 453 22.11 -22.57 -13.59
CA VAL A 453 20.89 -23.08 -14.23
C VAL A 453 20.80 -22.67 -15.69
N VAL A 454 21.03 -21.39 -16.00
CA VAL A 454 21.01 -20.87 -17.39
C VAL A 454 22.07 -21.57 -18.24
N TRP A 455 23.27 -21.78 -17.69
CA TRP A 455 24.33 -22.48 -18.39
C TRP A 455 23.97 -23.94 -18.67
N ILE A 456 23.37 -24.67 -17.70
CA ILE A 456 22.90 -26.04 -17.90
C ILE A 456 21.85 -26.07 -19.02
N ARG A 457 20.82 -25.22 -18.95
CA ARG A 457 19.79 -25.13 -20.00
C ARG A 457 20.37 -24.79 -21.37
N GLN A 458 21.39 -23.94 -21.42
CA GLN A 458 22.08 -23.64 -22.67
C GLN A 458 22.77 -24.88 -23.25
N GLN A 459 23.39 -25.73 -22.42
CA GLN A 459 23.95 -27.00 -22.89
C GLN A 459 22.86 -27.96 -23.35
N THR A 460 21.75 -28.06 -22.61
CA THR A 460 20.59 -28.89 -22.98
C THR A 460 20.05 -28.47 -24.36
N ASN A 461 19.81 -27.18 -24.58
CA ASN A 461 19.29 -26.67 -25.86
C ASN A 461 20.26 -26.92 -27.02
N LYS A 462 21.58 -26.78 -26.80
CA LYS A 462 22.60 -27.10 -27.81
C LYS A 462 22.58 -28.58 -28.17
N LEU A 463 22.40 -29.44 -27.17
CA LEU A 463 22.35 -30.89 -27.35
C LEU A 463 21.05 -31.35 -28.03
N GLU A 464 19.91 -30.76 -27.68
CA GLU A 464 18.61 -30.97 -28.34
C GLU A 464 18.67 -30.56 -29.82
N HIS A 465 19.24 -29.38 -30.10
CA HIS A 465 19.43 -28.92 -31.48
C HIS A 465 20.34 -29.87 -32.27
N MET A 466 21.46 -30.30 -31.67
CA MET A 466 22.37 -31.25 -32.31
C MET A 466 21.69 -32.61 -32.55
N GLN A 467 20.87 -33.09 -31.62
CA GLN A 467 20.10 -34.32 -31.78
C GLN A 467 19.11 -34.21 -32.93
N SER A 468 18.38 -33.10 -33.03
CA SER A 468 17.43 -32.85 -34.12
C SER A 468 18.13 -32.89 -35.48
N LEU A 469 19.28 -32.21 -35.61
CA LEU A 469 20.08 -32.20 -36.83
C LEU A 469 20.64 -33.58 -37.17
N CYS A 470 21.19 -34.31 -36.18
CA CYS A 470 21.69 -35.67 -36.38
C CYS A 470 20.57 -36.63 -36.77
N SER A 471 19.37 -36.49 -36.20
CA SER A 471 18.21 -37.29 -36.59
C SER A 471 17.82 -37.04 -38.03
N ALA A 472 17.76 -35.78 -38.46
CA ALA A 472 17.40 -35.47 -39.84
C ALA A 472 18.45 -35.96 -40.85
N LEU A 473 19.73 -35.98 -40.45
CA LEU A 473 20.85 -36.30 -41.35
C LEU A 473 21.30 -37.76 -41.31
N LEU A 474 21.18 -38.48 -40.20
CA LEU A 474 21.88 -39.75 -39.94
C LEU A 474 20.96 -40.89 -39.46
N ASP A 475 19.65 -40.68 -39.39
CA ASP A 475 18.68 -41.66 -38.87
C ASP A 475 18.68 -43.03 -39.58
N ASP A 476 18.98 -43.05 -40.88
CA ASP A 476 19.08 -44.26 -41.70
C ASP A 476 20.37 -45.08 -41.47
N LEU A 477 21.35 -44.56 -40.71
CA LEU A 477 22.61 -45.25 -40.44
C LEU A 477 22.51 -46.19 -39.23
N SER A 478 23.09 -47.39 -39.35
CA SER A 478 23.06 -48.41 -38.29
C SER A 478 23.71 -47.96 -36.97
N GLY A 479 24.67 -47.04 -37.01
CA GLY A 479 25.34 -46.49 -35.82
C GLY A 479 24.58 -45.35 -35.11
N TYR A 480 23.53 -44.79 -35.72
CA TYR A 480 22.82 -43.63 -35.17
C TYR A 480 22.03 -43.91 -33.89
N PRO A 481 21.34 -45.07 -33.74
CA PRO A 481 20.63 -45.39 -32.50
C PRO A 481 21.53 -45.30 -31.25
N THR A 482 22.80 -45.70 -31.35
CA THR A 482 23.77 -45.60 -30.26
C THR A 482 24.08 -44.13 -29.91
N LEU A 483 24.32 -43.29 -30.92
CA LEU A 483 24.53 -41.85 -30.74
C LEU A 483 23.31 -41.17 -30.13
N SER A 484 22.12 -41.47 -30.65
CA SER A 484 20.84 -40.91 -30.19
C SER A 484 20.56 -41.29 -28.74
N SER A 485 20.75 -42.56 -28.36
CA SER A 485 20.62 -43.02 -26.98
C SER A 485 21.58 -42.28 -26.04
N ARG A 486 22.84 -42.09 -26.47
CA ARG A 486 23.82 -41.33 -25.69
C ARG A 486 23.45 -39.86 -25.52
N MET A 487 23.01 -39.19 -26.58
CA MET A 487 22.52 -37.80 -26.51
C MET A 487 21.33 -37.69 -25.56
N LYS A 488 20.37 -38.64 -25.61
CA LYS A 488 19.23 -38.71 -24.67
C LYS A 488 19.69 -38.86 -23.22
N SER A 489 20.57 -39.81 -22.95
CA SER A 489 21.14 -40.01 -21.61
C SER A 489 21.88 -38.77 -21.11
N PHE A 490 22.63 -38.08 -21.97
CA PHE A 490 23.31 -36.85 -21.59
C PHE A 490 22.32 -35.69 -21.32
N MET A 491 21.24 -35.55 -22.11
CA MET A 491 20.17 -34.59 -21.80
C MET A 491 19.46 -34.90 -20.47
N GLU A 492 19.20 -36.17 -20.16
CA GLU A 492 18.61 -36.58 -18.88
C GLU A 492 19.53 -36.27 -17.68
N LYS A 493 20.84 -36.45 -17.85
CA LYS A 493 21.83 -36.02 -16.85
C LYS A 493 21.80 -34.51 -16.62
N LEU A 494 21.73 -33.71 -17.69
CA LEU A 494 21.63 -32.25 -17.57
C LEU A 494 20.35 -31.81 -16.85
N LYS A 495 19.20 -32.43 -17.18
CA LYS A 495 17.92 -32.17 -16.48
C LYS A 495 18.01 -32.53 -15.00
N SER A 496 18.60 -33.69 -14.68
CA SER A 496 18.85 -34.11 -13.29
C SER A 496 19.77 -33.14 -12.55
N ALA A 497 20.84 -32.65 -13.19
CA ALA A 497 21.78 -31.70 -12.60
C ALA A 497 21.15 -30.30 -12.37
N GLU A 498 20.25 -29.85 -13.25
CA GLU A 498 19.45 -28.63 -13.02
C GLU A 498 18.58 -28.79 -11.78
N GLN A 499 17.87 -29.91 -11.68
CA GLN A 499 16.97 -30.18 -10.56
C GLN A 499 17.73 -30.33 -9.24
N GLU A 500 18.86 -31.04 -9.22
CA GLU A 500 19.71 -31.17 -8.02
C GLU A 500 20.26 -29.82 -7.57
N CYS A 501 20.70 -28.97 -8.51
CA CYS A 501 21.16 -27.61 -8.20
C CYS A 501 20.05 -26.76 -7.57
N TYR A 502 18.83 -26.86 -8.10
CA TYR A 502 17.67 -26.16 -7.58
C TYR A 502 17.26 -26.67 -6.19
N ASP A 503 17.21 -27.99 -6.01
CA ASP A 503 16.82 -28.62 -4.76
C ASP A 503 17.85 -28.34 -3.65
N GLN A 504 19.14 -28.34 -3.98
CA GLN A 504 20.21 -28.00 -3.04
C GLN A 504 20.05 -26.57 -2.51
N TRP A 505 19.82 -25.61 -3.41
CA TRP A 505 19.59 -24.22 -3.01
C TRP A 505 18.30 -24.05 -2.20
N CYS A 506 17.23 -24.77 -2.54
CA CYS A 506 16.00 -24.75 -1.74
C CYS A 506 16.28 -25.23 -0.31
N ARG A 507 17.00 -26.35 -0.15
CA ARG A 507 17.38 -26.89 1.17
C ARG A 507 18.22 -25.89 1.97
N GLU A 508 19.29 -25.37 1.37
CA GLU A 508 20.20 -24.42 2.02
C GLU A 508 19.49 -23.12 2.41
N THR A 509 18.63 -22.60 1.53
CA THR A 509 17.88 -21.37 1.77
C THR A 509 16.84 -21.54 2.86
N ILE A 510 16.10 -22.66 2.85
CA ILE A 510 15.12 -22.96 3.91
C ILE A 510 15.81 -23.12 5.25
N GLN A 511 16.92 -23.88 5.30
CA GLN A 511 17.72 -24.06 6.51
C GLN A 511 18.22 -22.71 7.05
N ALA A 512 18.67 -21.83 6.17
CA ALA A 512 19.15 -20.51 6.53
C ALA A 512 18.04 -19.52 6.91
N ILE A 513 16.79 -19.74 6.48
CA ILE A 513 15.62 -19.00 6.98
C ILE A 513 15.22 -19.50 8.38
N ASP A 514 15.43 -20.78 8.67
CA ASP A 514 15.08 -21.40 9.96
C ASP A 514 16.10 -21.12 11.07
N ASP A 515 17.35 -20.85 10.72
CA ASP A 515 18.42 -20.52 11.68
C ASP A 515 18.25 -19.08 12.20
N PRO A 516 17.92 -18.87 13.50
CA PRO A 516 17.78 -17.54 14.07
C PRO A 516 19.09 -16.74 14.14
N THR A 517 20.24 -17.42 14.00
CA THR A 517 21.55 -16.77 13.96
C THR A 517 21.91 -16.27 12.56
N ASP A 518 21.20 -16.74 11.54
CA ASP A 518 21.43 -16.38 10.15
C ASP A 518 20.51 -15.22 9.75
N SER A 519 21.13 -14.07 9.49
CA SER A 519 20.45 -12.79 9.21
C SER A 519 19.69 -12.73 7.87
N ILE A 520 19.34 -13.86 7.25
CA ILE A 520 18.52 -13.91 6.03
C ILE A 520 17.09 -13.50 6.32
N ALA A 521 16.51 -13.97 7.42
CA ALA A 521 15.18 -13.57 7.84
C ALA A 521 15.21 -12.16 8.44
N LEU A 522 14.36 -11.27 7.93
CA LEU A 522 14.28 -9.90 8.46
C LEU A 522 13.55 -9.90 9.80
N GLU A 523 14.26 -9.53 10.87
CA GLU A 523 13.66 -9.31 12.19
C GLU A 523 12.89 -7.98 12.22
N THR A 524 11.56 -8.02 12.08
CA THR A 524 10.75 -6.78 12.02
C THR A 524 10.67 -6.01 13.34
N LYS A 525 10.80 -6.71 14.46
CA LYS A 525 10.73 -6.15 15.83
C LYS A 525 12.09 -5.70 16.38
N GLY A 526 13.17 -6.00 15.66
CA GLY A 526 14.53 -5.67 16.08
C GLY A 526 14.87 -4.20 15.85
N ARG A 527 15.99 -3.75 16.44
CA ARG A 527 16.56 -2.44 16.16
C ARG A 527 16.99 -2.38 14.69
N ILE A 528 16.66 -1.29 14.01
CA ILE A 528 16.96 -1.11 12.58
C ILE A 528 18.46 -0.86 12.35
N MET A 529 19.12 -0.12 13.25
CA MET A 529 20.55 0.17 13.20
C MET A 529 21.21 -0.15 14.54
N VAL A 530 22.37 -0.79 14.49
CA VAL A 530 23.14 -1.21 15.66
C VAL A 530 24.60 -0.77 15.47
N LEU A 531 25.11 -0.05 16.46
CA LEU A 531 26.54 0.31 16.52
C LEU A 531 27.33 -0.86 17.12
N GLU A 532 28.31 -1.35 16.38
CA GLU A 532 29.18 -2.43 16.84
C GLU A 532 30.18 -1.90 17.89
N GLN A 533 30.05 -2.38 19.13
CA GLN A 533 30.82 -1.85 20.28
C GLN A 533 32.35 -1.99 20.14
N LYS A 534 32.84 -2.92 19.32
CA LYS A 534 34.28 -3.17 19.13
C LYS A 534 34.94 -2.27 18.08
N ARG A 535 34.19 -1.82 17.07
CA ARG A 535 34.71 -1.09 15.91
C ARG A 535 34.10 0.29 15.71
N GLY A 536 33.02 0.61 16.43
CA GLY A 536 32.28 1.86 16.25
C GLY A 536 31.54 1.93 14.91
N THR A 537 31.43 0.81 14.19
CA THR A 537 30.79 0.71 12.88
C THR A 537 29.27 0.61 13.02
N LEU A 538 28.54 1.38 12.20
CA LEU A 538 27.09 1.33 12.13
C LEU A 538 26.67 0.22 11.16
N ASN A 539 25.92 -0.77 11.67
CA ASN A 539 25.37 -1.87 10.90
C ASN A 539 23.85 -1.77 10.85
N VAL A 540 23.26 -2.02 9.68
CA VAL A 540 21.81 -2.02 9.46
C VAL A 540 21.31 -3.45 9.57
N ASN A 541 20.20 -3.66 10.28
CA ASN A 541 19.51 -4.96 10.39
C ASN A 541 18.72 -5.28 9.10
N TYR A 542 19.45 -5.35 7.99
CA TYR A 542 19.00 -5.72 6.66
C TYR A 542 20.20 -6.35 5.94
N SER A 543 20.34 -7.67 5.96
CA SER A 543 21.59 -8.33 5.53
C SER A 543 21.83 -8.25 4.02
N ASP A 544 23.09 -8.28 3.59
CA ASP A 544 23.43 -8.42 2.16
C ASP A 544 22.99 -9.78 1.60
N ARG A 545 22.86 -10.78 2.48
CA ARG A 545 22.37 -12.11 2.13
C ARG A 545 20.88 -12.10 1.78
N LEU A 546 20.06 -11.34 2.50
CA LEU A 546 18.66 -11.09 2.13
C LEU A 546 18.56 -10.40 0.76
N ILE A 547 19.41 -9.39 0.49
CA ILE A 547 19.46 -8.73 -0.83
C ILE A 547 19.81 -9.73 -1.95
N LYS A 548 20.79 -10.60 -1.70
CA LYS A 548 21.16 -11.68 -2.62
C LYS A 548 19.97 -12.62 -2.87
N LEU A 549 19.29 -13.03 -1.80
CA LEU A 549 18.12 -13.91 -1.87
C LEU A 549 16.95 -13.30 -2.68
N LEU A 550 16.64 -12.01 -2.47
CA LEU A 550 15.63 -11.29 -3.26
C LEU A 550 15.93 -11.37 -4.77
N LYS A 551 17.21 -11.20 -5.13
CA LYS A 551 17.68 -11.29 -6.52
C LYS A 551 17.62 -12.73 -7.05
N GLU A 552 18.04 -13.72 -6.25
CA GLU A 552 17.98 -15.14 -6.60
C GLU A 552 16.53 -15.57 -6.87
N VAL A 553 15.61 -15.26 -5.98
CA VAL A 553 14.17 -15.61 -6.13
C VAL A 553 13.57 -14.97 -7.37
N ARG A 554 13.83 -13.68 -7.63
CA ARG A 554 13.34 -13.01 -8.84
C ARG A 554 13.86 -13.68 -10.11
N GLN A 555 15.15 -14.04 -10.12
CA GLN A 555 15.77 -14.68 -11.29
C GLN A 555 15.26 -16.10 -11.50
N LEU A 556 15.19 -16.92 -10.45
CA LEU A 556 14.71 -18.29 -10.52
C LEU A 556 13.21 -18.35 -10.91
N ALA A 557 12.39 -17.44 -10.39
CA ALA A 557 10.99 -17.31 -10.78
C ALA A 557 10.86 -16.93 -12.26
N SER A 558 11.69 -15.99 -12.76
CA SER A 558 11.70 -15.61 -14.19
C SER A 558 12.15 -16.74 -15.11
N LEU A 559 12.90 -17.72 -14.57
CA LEU A 559 13.28 -18.94 -15.27
C LEU A 559 12.18 -20.04 -15.22
N GLY A 560 11.03 -19.77 -14.59
CA GLY A 560 9.91 -20.72 -14.50
C GLY A 560 10.10 -21.83 -13.45
N LEU A 561 10.98 -21.62 -12.45
CA LEU A 561 11.14 -22.56 -11.34
C LEU A 561 10.14 -22.26 -10.22
N ASN A 562 9.49 -23.29 -9.69
CA ASN A 562 8.44 -23.17 -8.66
C ASN A 562 9.01 -23.03 -7.25
N ILE A 563 9.16 -21.79 -6.79
CA ILE A 563 9.81 -21.46 -5.51
C ILE A 563 8.92 -21.84 -4.31
N PRO A 564 9.46 -22.53 -3.27
CA PRO A 564 8.71 -22.85 -2.06
C PRO A 564 8.11 -21.62 -1.38
N SER A 565 6.87 -21.76 -0.90
CA SER A 565 6.11 -20.67 -0.27
C SER A 565 6.81 -20.03 0.93
N LYS A 566 7.60 -20.80 1.69
CA LYS A 566 8.39 -20.30 2.81
C LYS A 566 9.44 -19.27 2.39
N ILE A 567 10.13 -19.53 1.27
CA ILE A 567 11.11 -18.60 0.70
C ILE A 567 10.40 -17.36 0.15
N ILE A 568 9.29 -17.56 -0.57
CA ILE A 568 8.46 -16.47 -1.10
C ILE A 568 7.98 -15.53 0.02
N ASN A 569 7.52 -16.08 1.14
CA ASN A 569 7.04 -15.27 2.28
C ASN A 569 8.17 -14.42 2.87
N CYS A 570 9.36 -15.01 3.07
CA CYS A 570 10.55 -14.28 3.54
C CYS A 570 10.94 -13.16 2.56
N VAL A 571 10.96 -13.46 1.25
CA VAL A 571 11.26 -12.48 0.21
C VAL A 571 10.22 -11.37 0.14
N ASN A 572 8.93 -11.68 0.17
CA ASN A 572 7.87 -10.67 0.15
C ASN A 572 7.95 -9.74 1.36
N GLN A 573 8.33 -10.27 2.52
CA GLN A 573 8.57 -9.46 3.72
C GLN A 573 9.81 -8.58 3.57
N GLY A 574 10.91 -9.11 3.03
CA GLY A 574 12.13 -8.34 2.76
C GLY A 574 11.99 -7.29 1.65
N GLU A 575 11.18 -7.58 0.63
CA GLU A 575 10.97 -6.71 -0.54
C GLU A 575 10.20 -5.44 -0.17
N LYS A 576 9.21 -5.53 0.73
CA LYS A 576 8.48 -4.37 1.28
C LYS A 576 9.41 -3.29 1.81
N PHE A 577 10.52 -3.69 2.43
CA PHE A 577 11.48 -2.79 3.08
C PHE A 577 12.76 -2.57 2.26
N TYR A 578 12.86 -3.12 1.06
CA TYR A 578 14.07 -3.07 0.23
C TYR A 578 14.57 -1.64 -0.01
N ARG A 579 13.66 -0.73 -0.40
CA ARG A 579 14.00 0.69 -0.63
C ARG A 579 14.59 1.33 0.63
N PHE A 580 13.97 1.09 1.78
CA PHE A 580 14.41 1.65 3.06
C PHE A 580 15.74 1.05 3.51
N GLY A 581 15.91 -0.28 3.39
CA GLY A 581 17.14 -0.99 3.73
C GLY A 581 18.35 -0.52 2.92
N VAL A 582 18.19 -0.30 1.61
CA VAL A 582 19.27 0.22 0.75
C VAL A 582 19.68 1.63 1.18
N VAL A 583 18.72 2.52 1.44
CA VAL A 583 18.99 3.89 1.88
C VAL A 583 19.71 3.90 3.23
N LEU A 584 19.25 3.12 4.19
CA LEU A 584 19.89 3.00 5.50
C LEU A 584 21.33 2.47 5.38
N LYS A 585 21.58 1.50 4.50
CA LYS A 585 22.95 1.01 4.23
C LYS A 585 23.84 2.09 3.65
N GLN A 586 23.33 2.92 2.74
CA GLN A 586 24.10 4.04 2.19
C GLN A 586 24.47 5.05 3.30
N ILE A 587 23.55 5.34 4.21
CA ILE A 587 23.79 6.26 5.32
C ILE A 587 24.75 5.65 6.35
N ALA A 588 24.63 4.35 6.63
CA ALA A 588 25.58 3.63 7.48
C ALA A 588 26.98 3.60 6.88
N HIS A 589 27.10 3.36 5.57
CA HIS A 589 28.37 3.46 4.85
C HIS A 589 28.94 4.88 4.89
N PHE A 590 28.10 5.91 4.74
CA PHE A 590 28.50 7.30 4.91
C PHE A 590 29.06 7.56 6.31
N TYR A 591 28.37 7.15 7.38
CA TYR A 591 28.88 7.29 8.75
C TYR A 591 30.22 6.56 8.96
N ASN A 592 30.34 5.34 8.43
CA ASN A 592 31.56 4.54 8.56
C ASN A 592 32.76 5.10 7.77
N THR A 593 32.53 6.02 6.81
CA THR A 593 33.57 6.58 5.93
C THR A 593 33.78 8.08 6.07
N ILE A 594 32.83 8.82 6.67
CA ILE A 594 32.89 10.28 6.73
C ILE A 594 34.10 10.77 7.54
N ASP A 595 34.51 10.07 8.60
CA ASP A 595 35.70 10.42 9.38
C ASP A 595 36.98 10.36 8.52
N GLN A 596 37.13 9.32 7.69
CA GLN A 596 38.23 9.24 6.72
C GLN A 596 38.15 10.32 5.63
N GLN A 597 36.95 10.83 5.38
CA GLN A 597 36.73 11.92 4.45
C GLN A 597 36.92 13.31 5.10
N MET A 598 37.00 13.45 6.43
CA MET A 598 37.20 14.75 7.06
C MET A 598 38.69 15.04 7.19
N LEU A 599 39.14 16.19 6.70
CA LEU A 599 40.51 16.63 6.96
C LEU A 599 40.64 17.05 8.43
N PRO A 600 41.75 16.72 9.14
CA PRO A 600 41.92 17.09 10.55
C PRO A 600 41.73 18.58 10.83
N CYS A 601 42.18 19.45 9.90
CA CYS A 601 42.03 20.90 10.00
C CYS A 601 40.58 21.40 9.78
N GLN A 602 39.67 20.55 9.31
CA GLN A 602 38.27 20.87 8.99
C GLN A 602 37.30 20.27 10.01
N GLN A 603 37.72 19.29 10.81
CA GLN A 603 36.86 18.60 11.78
C GLN A 603 36.16 19.57 12.75
N ALA A 604 36.89 20.58 13.26
CA ALA A 604 36.31 21.57 14.17
C ALA A 604 35.21 22.43 13.52
N LEU A 605 35.25 22.63 12.20
CA LEU A 605 34.25 23.41 11.46
C LEU A 605 33.01 22.58 11.08
N LEU A 606 33.08 21.25 11.17
CA LEU A 606 32.00 20.30 10.86
C LEU A 606 31.36 19.72 12.13
N LEU A 607 31.84 20.13 13.31
CA LEU A 607 31.51 19.51 14.59
C LEU A 607 30.01 19.60 14.90
N ASP A 608 29.37 20.74 14.62
CA ASP A 608 27.95 20.94 14.89
C ASP A 608 27.07 20.02 14.02
N GLU A 609 27.38 19.91 12.73
CA GLU A 609 26.68 19.00 11.81
C GLU A 609 26.96 17.53 12.12
N ALA A 610 28.17 17.19 12.53
CA ALA A 610 28.54 15.83 12.95
C ALA A 610 27.80 15.42 14.22
N ILE A 611 27.73 16.29 15.24
CA ILE A 611 26.97 16.05 16.47
C ILE A 611 25.47 15.96 16.16
N ALA A 612 24.93 16.81 15.29
CA ALA A 612 23.53 16.76 14.89
C ALA A 612 23.18 15.42 14.20
N PHE A 613 24.09 14.90 13.36
CA PHE A 613 23.96 13.57 12.75
C PHE A 613 24.08 12.45 13.80
N GLU A 614 25.09 12.51 14.68
CA GLU A 614 25.29 11.51 15.74
C GLU A 614 24.12 11.43 16.72
N ARG A 615 23.48 12.56 17.07
CA ARG A 615 22.28 12.55 17.93
C ARG A 615 21.12 11.75 17.33
N LEU A 616 21.08 11.60 16.00
CA LEU A 616 20.08 10.79 15.30
C LEU A 616 20.49 9.32 15.15
N VAL A 617 21.75 8.97 15.45
CA VAL A 617 22.34 7.62 15.25
C VAL A 617 22.75 6.95 16.58
N ILE A 618 23.06 7.73 17.63
CA ILE A 618 23.56 7.25 18.92
C ILE A 618 22.58 7.64 20.04
N PRO A 619 22.02 6.66 20.79
CA PRO A 619 21.24 6.94 21.99
C PRO A 619 22.11 7.54 23.10
N ARG A 620 21.69 8.66 23.70
CA ARG A 620 22.30 9.13 24.95
C ARG A 620 21.88 8.24 26.11
N LYS A 621 22.82 7.91 27.01
CA LYS A 621 22.50 7.23 28.27
C LYS A 621 21.48 8.08 29.04
N ASN A 622 20.28 7.52 29.24
CA ASN A 622 19.11 8.06 29.96
C ASN A 622 18.00 8.76 29.13
N GLU A 623 18.06 8.77 27.80
CA GLU A 623 16.92 9.18 26.96
C GLU A 623 16.59 8.06 25.95
N GLU A 624 15.32 7.66 25.85
CA GLU A 624 14.84 6.84 24.73
C GLU A 624 15.03 7.63 23.43
N SER A 625 16.13 7.35 22.72
CA SER A 625 16.38 7.96 21.42
C SER A 625 15.32 7.56 20.39
N ALA A 626 15.12 8.40 19.36
CA ALA A 626 14.19 8.10 18.27
C ALA A 626 14.46 6.73 17.61
N ILE A 627 15.73 6.31 17.53
CA ILE A 627 16.18 5.04 16.92
C ILE A 627 15.71 3.81 17.69
N SER A 628 15.54 3.93 19.03
CA SER A 628 15.03 2.83 19.85
C SER A 628 13.53 2.62 19.70
N ARG A 629 12.80 3.58 19.12
CA ARG A 629 11.34 3.51 18.93
C ARG A 629 10.96 3.00 17.54
N VAL A 630 11.73 3.35 16.51
CA VAL A 630 11.41 2.98 15.11
C VAL A 630 11.79 1.52 14.84
N THR A 631 10.82 0.74 14.36
CA THR A 631 10.99 -0.65 13.91
C THR A 631 10.58 -0.79 12.45
N TRP A 632 10.77 -1.97 11.85
CA TRP A 632 10.29 -2.22 10.48
C TRP A 632 8.76 -2.34 10.41
N GLU A 633 8.04 -2.39 11.54
CA GLU A 633 6.58 -2.62 11.55
C GLU A 633 5.77 -1.39 11.13
N ASP A 634 6.29 -0.17 11.31
CA ASP A 634 5.65 1.08 10.88
C ASP A 634 6.45 1.76 9.73
N PRO A 635 6.03 1.57 8.46
CA PRO A 635 6.68 2.18 7.32
C PRO A 635 6.66 3.72 7.32
N LYS A 636 5.67 4.36 7.95
CA LYS A 636 5.53 5.82 7.94
C LYS A 636 6.54 6.46 8.88
N GLU A 637 6.62 5.95 10.10
CA GLU A 637 7.64 6.41 11.07
C GLU A 637 9.06 6.13 10.55
N LEU A 638 9.26 4.99 9.89
CA LEU A 638 10.53 4.65 9.24
C LEU A 638 10.91 5.65 8.14
N GLU A 639 9.95 6.04 7.28
CA GLU A 639 10.19 7.00 6.21
C GLU A 639 10.52 8.40 6.74
N GLU A 640 9.79 8.89 7.75
CA GLU A 640 10.10 10.16 8.40
C GLU A 640 11.48 10.17 9.07
N PHE A 641 11.83 9.05 9.73
CA PHE A 641 13.14 8.90 10.35
C PHE A 641 14.26 8.88 9.31
N ILE A 642 14.10 8.12 8.23
CA ILE A 642 15.07 8.09 7.10
C ILE A 642 15.21 9.49 6.48
N ALA A 643 14.12 10.24 6.28
CA ALA A 643 14.18 11.59 5.74
C ALA A 643 14.99 12.55 6.63
N LYS A 644 14.81 12.48 7.96
CA LYS A 644 15.59 13.25 8.93
C LYS A 644 17.07 12.86 8.88
N LEU A 645 17.37 11.56 8.82
CA LEU A 645 18.72 11.01 8.76
C LEU A 645 19.46 11.43 7.46
N GLN A 646 18.77 11.34 6.31
CA GLN A 646 19.28 11.79 5.02
C GLN A 646 19.56 13.29 5.02
N SER A 647 18.62 14.11 5.52
CA SER A 647 18.81 15.56 5.58
C SER A 647 20.04 15.96 6.41
N ALA A 648 20.28 15.26 7.53
CA ALA A 648 21.46 15.49 8.35
C ALA A 648 22.76 15.02 7.64
N SER A 649 22.73 13.85 7.00
CA SER A 649 23.86 13.32 6.21
C SER A 649 24.23 14.25 5.05
N ASP A 650 23.24 14.74 4.30
CA ASP A 650 23.44 15.62 3.16
C ASP A 650 24.02 16.98 3.58
N LYS A 651 23.58 17.53 4.72
CA LYS A 651 24.15 18.78 5.26
C LYS A 651 25.63 18.60 5.59
N LEU A 652 25.98 17.53 6.31
CA LEU A 652 27.35 17.22 6.67
C LEU A 652 28.23 16.97 5.43
N SER A 653 27.74 16.18 4.48
CA SER A 653 28.43 15.86 3.22
C SER A 653 28.70 17.11 2.38
N ASN A 654 27.69 17.97 2.21
CA ASN A 654 27.81 19.21 1.44
C ASN A 654 28.77 20.20 2.11
N HIS A 655 28.74 20.33 3.44
CA HIS A 655 29.67 21.20 4.15
C HIS A 655 31.10 20.67 4.02
N ASN A 656 31.34 19.36 4.23
CA ASN A 656 32.66 18.75 4.05
C ASN A 656 33.20 18.94 2.62
N ARG A 657 32.37 18.72 1.59
CA ARG A 657 32.77 18.94 0.19
C ARG A 657 33.16 20.38 -0.10
N ARG A 658 32.44 21.36 0.46
CA ARG A 658 32.75 22.79 0.30
C ARG A 658 34.08 23.15 0.97
N LEU A 659 34.33 22.66 2.18
CA LEU A 659 35.61 22.88 2.88
C LEU A 659 36.77 22.23 2.14
N ARG A 660 36.62 20.98 1.69
CA ARG A 660 37.62 20.28 0.87
C ARG A 660 37.96 21.01 -0.41
N ASN A 661 36.95 21.47 -1.17
CA ASN A 661 37.18 22.24 -2.39
C ASN A 661 38.01 23.50 -2.09
N ALA A 662 37.64 24.24 -1.04
CA ALA A 662 38.38 25.44 -0.67
C ALA A 662 39.81 25.13 -0.20
N HIS A 663 40.01 24.03 0.54
CA HIS A 663 41.34 23.55 0.91
C HIS A 663 42.18 23.21 -0.32
N THR A 664 41.64 22.46 -1.29
CA THR A 664 42.34 22.13 -2.54
C THR A 664 42.71 23.38 -3.33
N GLU A 665 41.82 24.36 -3.41
CA GLU A 665 42.12 25.64 -4.06
C GLU A 665 43.24 26.42 -3.34
N ILE A 666 43.25 26.42 -2.00
CA ILE A 666 44.33 27.01 -1.21
C ILE A 666 45.65 26.28 -1.46
N VAL A 667 45.63 24.93 -1.50
CA VAL A 667 46.82 24.13 -1.83
C VAL A 667 47.36 24.48 -3.22
N HIS A 668 46.49 24.61 -4.23
CA HIS A 668 46.92 25.03 -5.57
C HIS A 668 47.55 26.43 -5.57
N MET A 669 46.98 27.38 -4.85
CA MET A 669 47.57 28.73 -4.72
C MET A 669 48.91 28.70 -3.98
N VAL A 670 49.07 27.84 -2.97
CA VAL A 670 50.34 27.66 -2.24
C VAL A 670 51.40 27.01 -3.14
N LEU A 671 51.03 26.01 -3.94
CA LEU A 671 51.93 25.39 -4.92
C LEU A 671 52.35 26.40 -6.00
N GLU A 672 51.45 27.29 -6.43
CA GLU A 672 51.79 28.38 -7.34
C GLU A 672 52.83 29.31 -6.69
N LEU A 673 52.68 29.67 -5.41
CA LEU A 673 53.67 30.49 -4.69
C LEU A 673 55.06 29.86 -4.62
N VAL A 674 55.15 28.55 -4.41
CA VAL A 674 56.44 27.83 -4.30
C VAL A 674 57.20 27.83 -5.63
N ASN A 675 56.48 27.82 -6.75
CA ASN A 675 57.06 27.81 -8.09
C ASN A 675 57.39 29.21 -8.64
N LEU A 676 57.13 30.27 -7.86
CA LEU A 676 57.38 31.66 -8.27
C LEU A 676 58.71 32.17 -7.75
N ASP A 677 59.49 32.80 -8.64
CA ASP A 677 60.72 33.50 -8.28
C ASP A 677 60.38 34.81 -7.57
N VAL A 678 60.52 34.81 -6.25
CA VAL A 678 60.15 35.93 -5.36
C VAL A 678 60.88 37.22 -5.73
N LEU A 679 62.08 37.16 -6.30
CA LEU A 679 62.86 38.36 -6.66
C LEU A 679 62.39 39.00 -7.98
N LYS A 680 61.84 38.20 -8.89
CA LYS A 680 61.36 38.67 -10.22
C LYS A 680 59.86 38.97 -10.23
N GLU A 681 59.07 38.23 -9.45
CA GLU A 681 57.60 38.27 -9.51
C GLU A 681 56.95 38.65 -8.17
N VAL A 682 57.55 39.60 -7.43
CA VAL A 682 57.06 40.10 -6.12
C VAL A 682 55.57 40.49 -6.15
N ASN A 683 55.12 41.15 -7.22
CA ASN A 683 53.72 41.61 -7.34
C ASN A 683 52.76 40.44 -7.48
N ARG A 684 53.10 39.43 -8.29
CA ARG A 684 52.31 38.21 -8.44
C ARG A 684 52.28 37.37 -7.16
N TRP A 685 53.41 37.33 -6.44
CA TRP A 685 53.50 36.68 -5.13
C TRP A 685 52.58 37.36 -4.10
N LYS A 686 52.58 38.70 -4.04
CA LYS A 686 51.65 39.48 -3.20
C LYS A 686 50.19 39.24 -3.61
N GLU A 687 49.87 39.21 -4.90
CA GLU A 687 48.51 38.93 -5.39
C GLU A 687 48.00 37.56 -4.96
N ILE A 688 48.82 36.50 -5.08
CA ILE A 688 48.41 35.15 -4.69
C ILE A 688 48.22 35.03 -3.18
N LEU A 689 49.07 35.66 -2.37
CA LEU A 689 48.86 35.74 -0.92
C LEU A 689 47.59 36.50 -0.54
N VAL A 690 47.28 37.58 -1.24
CA VAL A 690 46.02 38.32 -1.06
C VAL A 690 44.83 37.44 -1.44
N LYS A 691 44.92 36.64 -2.51
CA LYS A 691 43.88 35.67 -2.90
C LYS A 691 43.70 34.57 -1.85
N ILE A 692 44.76 33.95 -1.35
CA ILE A 692 44.70 32.93 -0.27
C ILE A 692 44.04 33.53 0.97
N ARG A 693 44.50 34.70 1.41
CA ARG A 693 43.98 35.37 2.60
C ARG A 693 42.54 35.82 2.42
N SER A 694 42.17 36.31 1.24
CA SER A 694 40.78 36.63 0.89
C SER A 694 39.88 35.42 0.98
N LYS A 695 40.35 34.25 0.53
CA LYS A 695 39.56 33.02 0.49
C LYS A 695 39.37 32.43 1.89
N ALA A 696 40.41 32.42 2.71
CA ALA A 696 40.33 32.06 4.12
C ALA A 696 39.41 33.02 4.89
N LEU A 697 39.56 34.34 4.67
CA LEU A 697 38.72 35.35 5.32
C LEU A 697 37.26 35.25 4.85
N GLN A 698 37.01 34.92 3.58
CA GLN A 698 35.65 34.74 3.06
C GLN A 698 34.95 33.54 3.68
N LEU A 699 35.65 32.42 3.88
CA LEU A 699 35.12 31.26 4.59
C LEU A 699 34.85 31.57 6.07
N GLN A 700 35.80 32.22 6.74
CA GLN A 700 35.65 32.63 8.14
C GLN A 700 34.48 33.62 8.31
N TYR A 701 34.31 34.54 7.35
CA TYR A 701 33.20 35.50 7.35
C TYR A 701 31.85 34.83 7.07
N GLN A 702 31.79 33.85 6.17
CA GLN A 702 30.58 33.06 5.92
C GLN A 702 30.18 32.23 7.15
N TRP A 703 31.14 31.55 7.78
CA TRP A 703 30.92 30.85 9.04
C TRP A 703 30.49 31.81 10.15
N GLY A 704 31.13 32.99 10.26
CA GLY A 704 30.76 34.05 11.19
C GLY A 704 29.33 34.57 11.01
N ILE A 705 28.84 34.64 9.77
CA ILE A 705 27.44 34.97 9.46
C ILE A 705 26.49 33.84 9.89
N GLU A 706 26.83 32.58 9.60
CA GLU A 706 25.98 31.43 9.87
C GLU A 706 25.90 31.11 11.38
N SER A 707 26.97 31.37 12.12
CA SER A 707 27.13 31.16 13.57
C SER A 707 27.07 32.48 14.38
N LEU A 708 26.54 33.56 13.81
CA LEU A 708 26.61 34.91 14.39
C LEU A 708 26.08 34.98 15.83
N HIS A 709 24.97 34.29 16.10
CA HIS A 709 24.33 34.21 17.41
C HIS A 709 25.20 33.51 18.47
N ALA A 710 26.09 32.58 18.10
CA ALA A 710 27.03 31.96 19.04
C ALA A 710 28.27 32.83 19.32
N GLN A 711 28.53 33.82 18.47
CA GLN A 711 29.71 34.69 18.54
C GLN A 711 29.44 36.02 19.23
N ILE A 712 28.18 36.43 19.35
CA ILE A 712 27.81 37.64 20.10
C ILE A 712 28.08 37.41 21.59
N PRO A 713 28.79 38.34 22.27
CA PRO A 713 28.99 38.25 23.71
C PRO A 713 27.67 38.14 24.46
N VAL A 714 27.65 37.30 25.49
CA VAL A 714 26.43 37.03 26.25
C VAL A 714 25.85 38.32 26.85
N ILE A 715 24.58 38.59 26.54
CA ILE A 715 23.83 39.72 27.07
C ILE A 715 23.07 39.22 28.30
N HIS A 716 23.51 39.68 29.48
CA HIS A 716 22.83 39.38 30.74
C HIS A 716 21.64 40.32 30.95
N THR A 717 20.50 39.73 31.29
CA THR A 717 19.22 40.40 31.53
C THR A 717 18.57 39.81 32.77
N GLN A 718 17.71 40.59 33.43
CA GLN A 718 17.03 40.17 34.65
C GLN A 718 15.52 40.34 34.47
N LEU A 719 14.76 39.35 34.91
CA LEU A 719 13.31 39.43 34.99
C LEU A 719 12.92 39.82 36.41
N ILE A 720 12.44 41.06 36.57
CA ILE A 720 12.08 41.63 37.87
C ILE A 720 10.56 41.80 37.97
N PHE A 721 10.01 41.60 39.17
CA PHE A 721 8.60 41.81 39.44
C PHE A 721 8.39 43.22 40.01
N VAL A 722 7.69 44.08 39.27
CA VAL A 722 7.45 45.48 39.64
C VAL A 722 6.01 45.85 39.25
N GLN A 723 5.27 46.53 40.13
CA GLN A 723 3.86 46.93 39.89
C GLN A 723 2.96 45.77 39.46
N GLN A 724 3.04 44.63 40.13
CA GLN A 724 2.25 43.42 39.84
C GLN A 724 2.45 42.82 38.43
N LYS A 725 3.54 43.16 37.74
CA LYS A 725 3.91 42.60 36.44
C LYS A 725 5.40 42.26 36.38
N LEU A 726 5.76 41.25 35.59
CA LEU A 726 7.16 41.00 35.27
C LEU A 726 7.64 41.95 34.19
N GLN A 727 8.84 42.48 34.35
CA GLN A 727 9.48 43.37 33.40
C GLN A 727 10.93 42.96 33.19
N LEU A 728 11.39 43.03 31.95
CA LEU A 728 12.80 42.81 31.60
C LEU A 728 13.63 44.04 31.97
N ARG A 729 14.77 43.81 32.61
CA ARG A 729 15.78 44.83 32.92
C ARG A 729 17.14 44.39 32.40
N PRO A 730 17.78 45.14 31.48
CA PRO A 730 17.28 46.31 30.75
C PRO A 730 16.05 46.01 29.87
N PRO A 731 15.27 47.01 29.43
CA PRO A 731 14.09 46.80 28.59
C PRO A 731 14.46 46.24 27.21
N ILE A 732 13.49 45.62 26.53
CA ILE A 732 13.71 44.90 25.27
C ILE A 732 14.34 45.77 24.18
N GLU A 733 14.04 47.07 24.16
CA GLU A 733 14.62 48.04 23.22
C GLU A 733 16.13 48.20 23.41
N GLU A 734 16.60 48.19 24.67
CA GLU A 734 18.03 48.32 24.97
C GLU A 734 18.77 47.01 24.68
N ILE A 735 18.15 45.87 24.94
CA ILE A 735 18.67 44.55 24.57
C ILE A 735 18.81 44.46 23.05
N ARG A 736 17.76 44.83 22.32
CA ARG A 736 17.72 44.89 20.85
C ARG A 736 18.81 45.81 20.31
N ALA A 737 18.98 47.00 20.89
CA ALA A 737 20.04 47.94 20.49
C ALA A 737 21.45 47.39 20.72
N LYS A 738 21.72 46.71 21.85
CA LYS A 738 23.00 46.06 22.14
C LYS A 738 23.30 44.93 21.16
N TYR A 739 22.32 44.06 20.90
CA TYR A 739 22.46 42.96 19.94
C TYR A 739 22.78 43.47 18.53
N TYR A 740 21.98 44.42 18.02
CA TYR A 740 22.19 44.96 16.67
C TYR A 740 23.50 45.75 16.53
N LYS A 741 23.99 46.37 17.61
CA LYS A 741 25.31 47.01 17.63
C LYS A 741 26.43 45.99 17.48
N GLU A 742 26.39 44.87 18.18
CA GLU A 742 27.39 43.80 18.05
C GLU A 742 27.29 43.09 16.69
N MET A 743 26.08 42.79 16.23
CA MET A 743 25.85 42.26 14.89
C MET A 743 26.44 43.18 13.81
N ARG A 744 26.18 44.49 13.88
CA ARG A 744 26.75 45.46 12.92
C ARG A 744 28.27 45.50 12.99
N LYS A 745 28.87 45.42 14.19
CA LYS A 745 30.33 45.35 14.34
C LYS A 745 30.90 44.13 13.62
N LEU A 746 30.33 42.94 13.83
CA LEU A 746 30.76 41.69 13.19
C LEU A 746 30.59 41.73 11.66
N LEU A 747 29.44 42.20 11.18
CA LEU A 747 29.19 42.34 9.73
C LEU A 747 30.11 43.40 9.09
N SER A 748 30.57 44.42 9.83
CA SER A 748 31.49 45.46 9.32
C SER A 748 32.97 45.06 9.28
N ILE A 749 33.34 43.86 9.74
CA ILE A 749 34.75 43.42 9.81
C ILE A 749 35.46 43.47 8.44
N PRO A 750 34.88 43.00 7.32
CA PRO A 750 35.55 43.05 6.01
C PRO A 750 35.87 44.46 5.51
N GLU A 751 35.13 45.49 5.94
CA GLU A 751 35.35 46.89 5.55
C GLU A 751 36.56 47.51 6.25
N LYS A 752 36.82 47.08 7.50
CA LYS A 752 37.91 47.60 8.34
C LYS A 752 39.22 46.82 8.18
N PHE A 753 39.20 45.71 7.45
CA PHE A 753 40.34 44.81 7.32
C PHE A 753 41.36 45.30 6.28
N LYS A 754 42.61 45.53 6.70
CA LYS A 754 43.67 46.08 5.83
C LYS A 754 44.61 45.03 5.20
N GLY A 755 44.59 43.77 5.66
CA GLY A 755 45.32 42.66 5.01
C GLY A 755 46.84 42.87 4.86
N VAL A 756 47.41 42.38 3.74
CA VAL A 756 48.85 42.47 3.37
C VAL A 756 49.11 43.59 2.34
N MET A 757 48.05 44.25 1.85
CA MET A 757 48.14 45.36 0.91
C MET A 757 48.25 46.68 1.67
N GLU A 758 49.23 47.50 1.34
CA GLU A 758 49.35 48.86 1.89
C GLU A 758 48.61 49.85 0.97
N GLY A 759 47.74 50.69 1.56
CA GLY A 759 46.99 51.75 0.86
C GLY A 759 45.46 51.61 0.87
N GLU A 760 44.73 52.66 0.46
CA GLU A 760 43.26 52.74 0.45
C GLU A 760 42.57 51.68 -0.43
N GLN A 761 43.31 51.04 -1.35
CA GLN A 761 42.80 49.97 -2.22
C GLN A 761 42.56 48.65 -1.46
N ALA A 762 43.20 48.45 -0.30
CA ALA A 762 43.04 47.24 0.52
C ALA A 762 41.63 47.10 1.12
N GLY A 763 41.09 48.19 1.67
CA GLY A 763 39.74 48.20 2.25
C GLY A 763 38.65 47.96 1.20
N LYS A 764 38.82 48.50 -0.01
CA LYS A 764 37.89 48.30 -1.13
C LYS A 764 37.84 46.84 -1.59
N PHE A 765 38.97 46.14 -1.60
CA PHE A 765 39.05 44.75 -2.01
C PHE A 765 38.26 43.82 -1.07
N PHE A 766 38.50 43.91 0.24
CA PHE A 766 37.78 43.08 1.23
C PHE A 766 36.32 43.52 1.42
N ALA A 767 35.99 44.80 1.24
CA ALA A 767 34.60 45.29 1.25
C ALA A 767 33.72 44.65 0.16
N THR A 768 34.29 44.18 -0.97
CA THR A 768 33.52 43.43 -1.98
C THR A 768 32.88 42.14 -1.42
N MET A 769 33.40 41.59 -0.31
CA MET A 769 32.79 40.43 0.35
C MET A 769 31.44 40.74 0.99
N LEU A 770 31.19 41.99 1.37
CA LEU A 770 29.88 42.41 1.86
C LEU A 770 28.83 42.24 0.76
N GLY A 771 29.13 42.75 -0.45
CA GLY A 771 28.27 42.60 -1.61
C GLY A 771 28.03 41.14 -2.00
N LYS A 772 29.09 40.30 -1.99
CA LYS A 772 28.98 38.87 -2.34
C LYS A 772 28.13 38.05 -1.38
N ASN A 773 28.01 38.47 -0.11
CA ASN A 773 27.24 37.75 0.92
C ASN A 773 25.96 38.51 1.36
N ALA A 774 25.60 39.60 0.68
CA ALA A 774 24.47 40.46 1.05
C ALA A 774 23.12 39.70 1.06
N ASN A 775 22.98 38.71 0.18
CA ASN A 775 21.80 37.83 0.11
C ASN A 775 21.57 37.00 1.38
N ARG A 776 22.57 36.85 2.25
CA ARG A 776 22.46 36.12 3.53
C ARG A 776 21.97 37.01 4.66
N PHE A 777 22.06 38.33 4.53
CA PHE A 777 21.71 39.27 5.60
C PHE A 777 20.24 39.22 6.02
N PRO A 778 19.23 39.15 5.11
CA PRO A 778 17.83 39.09 5.50
C PRO A 778 17.52 37.98 6.51
N ARG A 779 18.11 36.80 6.31
CA ARG A 779 17.95 35.64 7.20
C ARG A 779 18.55 35.86 8.59
N ILE A 780 19.61 36.68 8.70
CA ILE A 780 20.21 37.05 9.99
C ILE A 780 19.25 37.94 10.76
N TYR A 781 18.69 38.97 10.10
CA TYR A 781 17.72 39.88 10.71
C TYR A 781 16.44 39.15 11.11
N GLU A 782 15.96 38.21 10.29
CA GLU A 782 14.79 37.38 10.61
C GLU A 782 15.03 36.53 11.87
N LYS A 783 16.19 35.85 11.97
CA LYS A 783 16.57 35.11 13.18
C LYS A 783 16.73 36.02 14.40
N ALA A 784 17.29 37.21 14.22
CA ALA A 784 17.43 38.19 15.29
C ALA A 784 16.05 38.61 15.83
N GLU A 785 15.07 38.89 14.97
CA GLU A 785 13.71 39.21 15.41
C GLU A 785 12.99 38.02 16.04
N GLN A 786 13.20 36.78 15.56
CA GLN A 786 12.71 35.58 16.23
C GLN A 786 13.28 35.43 17.64
N LEU A 787 14.58 35.70 17.82
CA LEU A 787 15.22 35.71 19.15
C LEU A 787 14.62 36.82 20.03
N MET A 788 14.43 38.03 19.51
CA MET A 788 13.82 39.12 20.28
C MET A 788 12.37 38.78 20.70
N ALA A 789 11.58 38.19 19.80
CA ALA A 789 10.22 37.77 20.11
C ALA A 789 10.17 36.66 21.17
N THR A 790 11.14 35.73 21.16
CA THR A 790 11.22 34.71 22.22
C THR A 790 11.63 35.30 23.56
N VAL A 791 12.54 36.27 23.58
CA VAL A 791 12.95 37.01 24.80
C VAL A 791 11.79 37.84 25.36
N GLU A 792 11.02 38.50 24.50
CA GLU A 792 9.85 39.31 24.89
C GLU A 792 8.75 38.47 25.54
N ASN A 793 8.60 37.20 25.13
CA ASN A 793 7.60 36.27 25.66
C ASN A 793 8.10 35.40 26.83
N VAL A 794 9.27 35.69 27.43
CA VAL A 794 9.81 34.87 28.54
C VAL A 794 8.94 34.95 29.79
N ASP A 795 8.29 36.10 30.02
CA ASP A 795 7.39 36.33 31.14
C ASP A 795 6.13 35.45 31.10
N ALA A 796 5.68 35.05 29.91
CA ALA A 796 4.51 34.19 29.71
C ALA A 796 4.64 32.84 30.45
N GLN A 797 5.85 32.30 30.61
CA GLN A 797 6.08 31.04 31.35
C GLN A 797 5.77 31.16 32.84
N PHE A 798 5.72 32.39 33.36
CA PHE A 798 5.47 32.69 34.77
C PHE A 798 4.08 33.30 35.00
N ALA A 799 3.28 33.53 33.96
CA ALA A 799 1.99 34.20 34.04
C ALA A 799 1.02 33.51 35.02
N ASP A 800 0.92 32.17 34.95
CA ASP A 800 0.04 31.37 35.81
C ASP A 800 0.39 31.51 37.31
N TRP A 801 1.66 31.71 37.63
CA TRP A 801 2.13 31.86 39.01
C TRP A 801 1.82 33.23 39.60
N LEU A 802 1.63 34.24 38.74
CA LEU A 802 1.43 35.63 39.14
C LEU A 802 -0.04 36.02 39.24
N LEU A 803 -0.96 35.14 38.87
CA LEU A 803 -2.40 35.35 39.04
C LEU A 803 -2.78 35.65 40.50
N LEU A 804 -2.05 35.06 41.46
CA LEU A 804 -2.24 35.29 42.89
C LEU A 804 -1.99 36.75 43.31
N ALA A 805 -1.22 37.52 42.53
CA ALA A 805 -0.97 38.94 42.81
C ALA A 805 -2.16 39.84 42.46
N GLN A 806 -3.09 39.36 41.61
CA GLN A 806 -4.18 40.14 41.03
C GLN A 806 -5.54 39.92 41.70
N VAL A 807 -5.62 39.00 42.66
CA VAL A 807 -6.88 38.58 43.30
C VAL A 807 -6.85 38.94 44.79
N ASP A 808 -8.01 39.33 45.33
CA ASP A 808 -8.20 39.47 46.77
C ASP A 808 -8.36 38.10 47.43
N LEU A 809 -7.30 37.64 48.09
CA LEU A 809 -7.21 36.31 48.68
C LEU A 809 -8.13 36.16 49.90
N GLU A 810 -8.33 37.22 50.68
CA GLU A 810 -9.10 37.17 51.93
C GLU A 810 -10.58 36.91 51.63
N GLN A 811 -11.16 37.70 50.73
CA GLN A 811 -12.56 37.55 50.31
C GLN A 811 -12.82 36.18 49.66
N LEU A 812 -11.92 35.72 48.77
CA LEU A 812 -12.09 34.46 48.06
C LEU A 812 -12.07 33.25 49.01
N ILE A 813 -11.17 33.29 50.01
CA ILE A 813 -11.03 32.21 50.99
C ILE A 813 -12.25 32.14 51.90
N GLU A 814 -12.75 33.28 52.38
CA GLU A 814 -13.94 33.33 53.25
C GLU A 814 -15.22 32.84 52.54
N GLU A 815 -15.38 33.13 51.25
CA GLU A 815 -16.54 32.68 50.47
C GLU A 815 -16.52 31.16 50.22
N LYS A 816 -15.33 30.58 49.99
CA LYS A 816 -15.17 29.22 49.44
C LYS A 816 -14.80 28.16 50.47
N LEU A 817 -14.07 28.48 51.55
CA LEU A 817 -13.63 27.49 52.54
C LEU A 817 -14.55 27.50 53.76
N LYS A 818 -15.12 26.34 54.13
CA LYS A 818 -16.03 26.21 55.29
C LYS A 818 -15.71 25.04 56.21
N THR A 819 -15.11 23.97 55.69
CA THR A 819 -14.75 22.74 56.43
C THR A 819 -13.24 22.60 56.59
N ALA A 820 -12.76 21.91 57.63
CA ALA A 820 -11.32 21.70 57.87
C ALA A 820 -10.60 21.06 56.67
N SER A 821 -11.28 20.14 55.97
CA SER A 821 -10.80 19.49 54.75
C SER A 821 -10.48 20.49 53.63
N ASP A 822 -11.27 21.57 53.51
CA ASP A 822 -11.09 22.59 52.47
C ASP A 822 -9.75 23.32 52.66
N TRP A 823 -9.42 23.77 53.89
CA TRP A 823 -8.11 24.35 54.20
C TRP A 823 -6.98 23.33 54.05
N GLU A 824 -7.17 22.07 54.49
CA GLU A 824 -6.15 21.03 54.37
C GLU A 824 -5.80 20.73 52.91
N ALA A 825 -6.81 20.62 52.04
CA ALA A 825 -6.62 20.40 50.61
C ALA A 825 -5.86 21.55 49.95
N GLN A 826 -6.23 22.81 50.25
CA GLN A 826 -5.53 23.98 49.71
C GLN A 826 -4.10 24.10 50.25
N MET A 827 -3.86 23.80 51.53
CA MET A 827 -2.52 23.77 52.12
C MET A 827 -1.64 22.64 51.53
N LYS A 828 -2.21 21.46 51.22
CA LYS A 828 -1.49 20.38 50.51
C LYS A 828 -1.13 20.79 49.09
N MET A 829 -2.07 21.41 48.36
CA MET A 829 -1.82 21.92 47.01
C MET A 829 -0.77 23.02 47.01
N LEU A 830 -0.80 23.92 47.99
CA LEU A 830 0.22 24.95 48.17
C LEU A 830 1.62 24.36 48.39
N LYS A 831 1.74 23.33 49.24
CA LYS A 831 3.02 22.61 49.43
C LYS A 831 3.52 21.94 48.15
N MET A 832 2.62 21.39 47.34
CA MET A 832 2.96 20.79 46.04
C MET A 832 3.45 21.87 45.06
N LYS A 833 2.74 23.00 44.99
CA LYS A 833 3.12 24.16 44.16
C LYS A 833 4.41 24.82 44.62
N GLY A 834 4.71 24.86 45.92
CA GLY A 834 6.01 25.32 46.44
C GLY A 834 7.17 24.43 45.97
N ARG A 835 7.00 23.10 45.99
CA ARG A 835 8.01 22.17 45.43
C ARG A 835 8.19 22.28 43.92
N GLU A 836 7.12 22.64 43.20
CA GLU A 836 7.20 22.95 41.76
C GLU A 836 7.91 24.28 41.50
N ALA A 837 7.67 25.30 42.33
CA ALA A 837 8.35 26.60 42.26
C ALA A 837 9.86 26.47 42.51
N GLU A 838 10.30 25.58 43.41
CA GLU A 838 11.73 25.29 43.63
C GLU A 838 12.44 24.77 42.38
N LYS A 839 11.73 24.01 41.53
CA LYS A 839 12.25 23.45 40.27
C LYS A 839 12.32 24.48 39.14
N LEU A 840 11.73 25.67 39.31
CA LEU A 840 11.83 26.72 38.31
C LEU A 840 13.32 27.10 38.12
N PRO A 841 13.77 27.22 36.86
CA PRO A 841 15.17 27.52 36.57
C PRO A 841 15.51 28.92 37.10
N ASN A 842 16.75 29.11 37.56
CA ASN A 842 17.28 30.41 38.02
C ASN A 842 17.80 31.29 36.86
N GLU A 843 18.08 30.66 35.72
CA GLU A 843 18.52 31.31 34.49
C GLU A 843 17.90 30.60 33.29
N ILE A 844 17.36 31.37 32.35
CA ILE A 844 16.91 30.89 31.04
C ILE A 844 17.92 31.40 30.00
N ARG A 845 18.53 30.47 29.27
CA ARG A 845 19.49 30.78 28.20
C ARG A 845 18.80 30.73 26.85
N LEU A 846 18.69 31.88 26.19
CA LEU A 846 18.15 32.05 24.84
C LEU A 846 19.29 32.47 23.92
N GLU A 847 19.98 31.49 23.33
CA GLU A 847 21.19 31.71 22.51
C GLU A 847 22.24 32.59 23.22
N CYS A 848 22.44 33.83 22.77
CA CYS A 848 23.37 34.79 23.36
C CYS A 848 22.75 35.67 24.47
N ILE A 849 21.49 35.48 24.84
CA ILE A 849 20.81 36.26 25.88
C ILE A 849 20.53 35.34 27.07
N VAL A 850 20.99 35.75 28.26
CA VAL A 850 20.70 35.04 29.51
C VAL A 850 19.74 35.89 30.32
N VAL A 851 18.57 35.34 30.59
CA VAL A 851 17.54 35.95 31.45
C VAL A 851 17.63 35.31 32.83
N SER A 852 18.08 36.08 33.82
CA SER A 852 18.00 35.67 35.22
C SER A 852 16.57 35.81 35.70
N THR A 853 15.99 34.70 36.14
CA THR A 853 14.61 34.58 36.64
C THR A 853 14.55 34.63 38.16
N ALA A 854 15.68 34.91 38.83
CA ALA A 854 15.76 35.01 40.28
C ALA A 854 14.75 36.02 40.86
N GLY A 855 14.53 37.15 40.18
CA GLY A 855 13.53 38.14 40.59
C GLY A 855 12.08 37.64 40.45
N ALA A 856 11.79 36.87 39.41
CA ALA A 856 10.48 36.23 39.24
C ALA A 856 10.25 35.13 40.28
N LYS A 857 11.26 34.30 40.56
CA LYS A 857 11.19 33.24 41.57
C LYS A 857 10.97 33.80 42.98
N SER A 858 11.74 34.82 43.35
CA SER A 858 11.54 35.53 44.63
C SER A 858 10.12 36.06 44.77
N ALA A 859 9.55 36.63 43.70
CA ALA A 859 8.18 37.12 43.71
C ALA A 859 7.14 35.98 43.84
N ILE A 860 7.37 34.84 43.18
CA ILE A 860 6.50 33.66 43.32
C ILE A 860 6.56 33.12 44.75
N ASP A 861 7.75 33.00 45.33
CA ASP A 861 7.93 32.53 46.71
C ASP A 861 7.24 33.47 47.71
N GLU A 862 7.35 34.80 47.52
CA GLU A 862 6.62 35.79 48.31
C GLU A 862 5.09 35.67 48.16
N LEU A 863 4.58 35.43 46.95
CA LEU A 863 3.14 35.23 46.70
C LEU A 863 2.61 33.94 47.33
N LEU A 864 3.37 32.84 47.24
CA LEU A 864 3.02 31.57 47.87
C LEU A 864 3.04 31.69 49.40
N GLN A 865 4.02 32.40 49.95
CA GLN A 865 4.10 32.68 51.37
C GLN A 865 2.92 33.55 51.83
N ARG A 866 2.57 34.61 51.07
CA ARG A 866 1.39 35.43 51.34
C ARG A 866 0.11 34.60 51.36
N LEU A 867 -0.06 33.67 50.42
CA LEU A 867 -1.21 32.76 50.41
C LEU A 867 -1.23 31.82 51.62
N PHE A 868 -0.07 31.28 52.02
CA PHE A 868 0.06 30.47 53.24
C PHE A 868 -0.35 31.26 54.49
N ASP A 869 0.13 32.49 54.63
CA ASP A 869 -0.15 33.35 55.77
C ASP A 869 -1.64 33.71 55.82
N THR A 870 -2.24 34.02 54.66
CA THR A 870 -3.68 34.33 54.54
C THR A 870 -4.55 33.12 54.88
N LEU A 871 -4.22 31.93 54.39
CA LEU A 871 -4.93 30.69 54.73
C LEU A 871 -4.80 30.36 56.23
N THR A 872 -3.63 30.59 56.82
CA THR A 872 -3.40 30.39 58.24
C THR A 872 -4.19 31.38 59.09
N TRP A 873 -4.20 32.66 58.68
CA TRP A 873 -4.91 33.72 59.36
C TRP A 873 -6.43 33.51 59.29
N THR A 874 -6.99 33.21 58.13
CA THR A 874 -8.43 32.92 57.95
C THR A 874 -8.87 31.69 58.77
N LEU A 875 -8.03 30.65 58.84
CA LEU A 875 -8.29 29.49 59.71
C LEU A 875 -8.31 29.87 61.20
N ARG A 876 -7.35 30.69 61.65
CA ARG A 876 -7.33 31.24 63.04
C ARG A 876 -8.56 32.09 63.31
N LEU A 877 -8.94 32.96 62.38
CA LEU A 877 -10.11 33.83 62.50
C LEU A 877 -11.40 33.01 62.62
N SER A 878 -11.59 31.99 61.77
CA SER A 878 -12.72 31.07 61.83
C SER A 878 -12.81 30.35 63.19
N ILE A 879 -11.69 29.82 63.69
CA ILE A 879 -11.64 29.13 65.00
C ILE A 879 -11.96 30.11 66.14
N ASN A 880 -11.32 31.28 66.19
CA ASN A 880 -11.54 32.28 67.23
C ASN A 880 -13.00 32.77 67.25
N THR A 881 -13.58 33.02 66.08
CA THR A 881 -14.99 33.47 65.96
C THR A 881 -15.96 32.42 66.51
N LYS A 882 -15.72 31.13 66.24
CA LYS A 882 -16.54 30.03 66.76
C LYS A 882 -16.29 29.80 68.26
N LEU A 883 -15.03 29.89 68.73
CA LEU A 883 -14.67 29.79 70.16
C LEU A 883 -15.36 30.88 70.98
N GLN A 884 -15.38 32.13 70.51
CA GLN A 884 -16.05 33.24 71.19
C GLN A 884 -17.55 32.99 71.35
N LYS A 885 -18.23 32.45 70.32
CA LYS A 885 -19.66 32.08 70.40
C LYS A 885 -19.93 31.04 71.48
N ILE A 886 -19.08 30.01 71.55
CA ILE A 886 -19.17 28.97 72.57
C ILE A 886 -18.89 29.54 73.97
N GLN A 887 -17.86 30.37 74.10
CA GLN A 887 -17.49 31.00 75.37
C GLN A 887 -18.62 31.88 75.91
N GLN A 888 -19.27 32.67 75.05
CA GLN A 888 -20.43 33.48 75.41
C GLN A 888 -21.58 32.59 75.91
N PHE A 889 -21.87 31.49 75.22
CA PHE A 889 -22.88 30.53 75.64
C PHE A 889 -22.56 29.89 77.00
N LEU A 890 -21.34 29.36 77.17
CA LEU A 890 -20.93 28.71 78.43
C LEU A 890 -20.98 29.69 79.60
N THR A 891 -20.47 30.92 79.41
CA THR A 891 -20.51 31.94 80.46
C THR A 891 -21.95 32.25 80.88
N GLN A 892 -22.84 32.43 79.90
CA GLN A 892 -24.27 32.68 80.16
C GLN A 892 -24.94 31.50 80.85
N ALA A 893 -24.71 30.28 80.36
CA ALA A 893 -25.35 29.08 80.87
C ALA A 893 -24.85 28.71 82.28
N ILE A 894 -23.54 28.80 82.54
CA ILE A 894 -22.94 28.60 83.87
C ILE A 894 -23.46 29.65 84.87
N SER A 895 -23.55 30.92 84.46
CA SER A 895 -24.11 31.98 85.30
C SER A 895 -25.55 31.69 85.69
N VAL A 896 -26.37 31.14 84.78
CA VAL A 896 -27.76 30.82 85.09
C VAL A 896 -27.88 29.54 85.93
N LEU A 897 -27.13 28.48 85.61
CA LEU A 897 -27.18 27.22 86.38
C LEU A 897 -26.63 27.34 87.81
N SER A 898 -25.79 28.34 88.08
CA SER A 898 -25.27 28.62 89.42
C SER A 898 -26.22 29.44 90.29
N THR A 899 -27.26 30.05 89.71
CA THR A 899 -28.29 30.75 90.49
C THR A 899 -29.24 29.76 91.14
N ARG A 900 -29.41 29.88 92.47
CA ARG A 900 -30.38 29.07 93.21
C ARG A 900 -31.73 29.79 93.18
N PRO A 901 -32.78 29.18 92.60
CA PRO A 901 -34.09 29.82 92.54
C PRO A 901 -34.64 30.08 93.95
N GLN A 902 -35.17 31.28 94.18
CA GLN A 902 -35.71 31.73 95.48
C GLN A 902 -37.24 31.77 95.49
N SER A 903 -37.88 31.56 94.33
CA SER A 903 -39.34 31.53 94.18
C SER A 903 -39.79 30.37 93.28
N ILE A 904 -41.07 30.03 93.33
CA ILE A 904 -41.65 28.94 92.52
C ILE A 904 -41.63 29.28 91.03
N ASP A 905 -41.86 30.54 90.66
CA ASP A 905 -41.79 31.00 89.27
C ASP A 905 -40.35 30.90 88.74
N GLU A 906 -39.36 31.24 89.56
CA GLU A 906 -37.94 31.05 89.24
C GLU A 906 -37.56 29.57 89.10
N VAL A 907 -38.18 28.66 89.84
CA VAL A 907 -37.97 27.20 89.68
C VAL A 907 -38.49 26.71 88.33
N ALA A 908 -39.66 27.19 87.89
CA ALA A 908 -40.21 26.84 86.58
C ALA A 908 -39.34 27.37 85.44
N GLU A 909 -38.88 28.62 85.56
CA GLU A 909 -37.97 29.24 84.60
C GLU A 909 -36.59 28.55 84.56
N ALA A 910 -36.03 28.19 85.72
CA ALA A 910 -34.77 27.45 85.80
C ALA A 910 -34.86 26.07 85.13
N ASN A 911 -35.99 25.37 85.25
CA ASN A 911 -36.23 24.09 84.56
C ASN A 911 -36.38 24.26 83.04
N ALA A 912 -37.07 25.31 82.58
CA ALA A 912 -37.20 25.62 81.16
C ALA A 912 -35.83 25.92 80.53
N ARG A 913 -35.03 26.77 81.19
CA ARG A 913 -33.67 27.11 80.76
C ARG A 913 -32.72 25.90 80.80
N HIS A 914 -32.84 25.01 81.80
CA HIS A 914 -32.06 23.76 81.85
C HIS A 914 -32.32 22.86 80.62
N ASN A 915 -33.58 22.70 80.21
CA ASN A 915 -33.92 21.92 79.02
C ASN A 915 -33.45 22.58 77.72
N GLU A 916 -33.53 23.92 77.62
CA GLU A 916 -33.02 24.68 76.49
C GLU A 916 -31.51 24.52 76.34
N TYR A 917 -30.76 24.70 77.44
CA TYR A 917 -29.31 24.50 77.48
C TYR A 917 -28.91 23.05 77.17
N GLY A 918 -29.72 22.07 77.56
CA GLY A 918 -29.50 20.67 77.19
C GLY A 918 -29.64 20.42 75.67
N LYS A 919 -30.51 21.14 74.96
CA LYS A 919 -30.64 21.06 73.49
C LYS A 919 -29.51 21.80 72.79
N THR A 920 -29.23 23.04 73.17
CA THR A 920 -28.14 23.83 72.56
C THR A 920 -26.77 23.21 72.82
N ASN A 921 -26.55 22.56 73.96
CA ASN A 921 -25.32 21.79 74.23
C ASN A 921 -25.10 20.68 73.19
N LYS A 922 -26.15 19.96 72.77
CA LYS A 922 -26.04 18.91 71.73
C LYS A 922 -25.64 19.48 70.37
N GLU A 923 -26.18 20.65 69.99
CA GLU A 923 -25.84 21.34 68.74
C GLU A 923 -24.43 21.93 68.77
N LEU A 924 -24.02 22.51 69.90
CA LEU A 924 -22.67 23.05 70.03
C LEU A 924 -21.62 21.94 70.11
N LYS A 925 -21.93 20.74 70.63
CA LYS A 925 -21.04 19.57 70.59
C LYS A 925 -20.69 19.12 69.17
N SER A 926 -21.66 19.12 68.25
CA SER A 926 -21.36 18.78 66.85
C SER A 926 -20.50 19.86 66.17
N SER A 927 -20.76 21.13 66.48
CA SER A 927 -19.90 22.24 66.03
C SER A 927 -18.51 22.22 66.68
N TRP A 928 -18.37 21.72 67.91
CA TRP A 928 -17.09 21.56 68.62
C TRP A 928 -16.20 20.51 67.96
N ALA A 929 -16.78 19.40 67.48
CA ALA A 929 -16.03 18.39 66.74
C ALA A 929 -15.37 18.97 65.47
N VAL A 930 -16.13 19.72 64.66
CA VAL A 930 -15.61 20.41 63.46
C VAL A 930 -14.57 21.46 63.84
N LEU A 931 -14.77 22.20 64.92
CA LEU A 931 -13.81 23.18 65.43
C LEU A 931 -12.50 22.51 65.89
N ASN A 932 -12.57 21.33 66.51
CA ASN A 932 -11.41 20.57 66.97
C ASN A 932 -10.60 20.00 65.79
N GLU A 933 -11.26 19.58 64.71
CA GLU A 933 -10.58 19.24 63.45
C GLU A 933 -9.85 20.44 62.86
N GLN A 934 -10.50 21.62 62.81
CA GLN A 934 -9.87 22.87 62.36
C GLN A 934 -8.67 23.28 63.24
N HIS A 935 -8.78 23.14 64.56
CA HIS A 935 -7.70 23.43 65.52
C HIS A 935 -6.53 22.44 65.40
N THR A 936 -6.82 21.16 65.20
CA THR A 936 -5.81 20.12 64.98
C THR A 936 -5.01 20.41 63.71
N LEU A 937 -5.71 20.77 62.62
CA LEU A 937 -5.08 21.22 61.38
C LEU A 937 -4.20 22.46 61.62
N LEU A 938 -4.72 23.48 62.30
CA LEU A 938 -3.96 24.70 62.62
C LEU A 938 -2.69 24.39 63.43
N ARG A 939 -2.76 23.51 64.43
CA ARG A 939 -1.60 23.11 65.23
C ARG A 939 -0.57 22.37 64.39
N SER A 940 -1.01 21.51 63.47
CA SER A 940 -0.11 20.78 62.56
C SER A 940 0.60 21.68 61.56
N VAL A 941 -0.05 22.76 61.11
CA VAL A 941 0.44 23.61 60.01
C VAL A 941 1.20 24.83 60.53
N ALA A 942 0.69 25.48 61.58
CA ALA A 942 1.25 26.73 62.11
C ALA A 942 2.05 26.52 63.41
N GLY A 943 2.18 25.28 63.90
CA GLY A 943 2.96 24.91 65.09
C GLY A 943 2.38 25.38 66.43
N SER A 944 1.51 26.38 66.43
CA SER A 944 0.79 26.91 67.60
C SER A 944 -0.71 26.75 67.42
N GLY A 945 -1.40 26.16 68.40
CA GLY A 945 -2.87 26.16 68.46
C GLY A 945 -3.42 27.45 69.10
N VAL A 946 -4.74 27.53 69.22
CA VAL A 946 -5.40 28.55 70.06
C VAL A 946 -5.44 28.05 71.51
N ASP A 947 -4.81 28.78 72.43
CA ASP A 947 -4.68 28.38 73.84
C ASP A 947 -6.01 28.41 74.61
N GLN A 948 -6.96 29.26 74.18
CA GLN A 948 -8.29 29.35 74.77
C GLN A 948 -9.08 28.04 74.66
N MET A 949 -8.68 27.11 73.79
CA MET A 949 -9.39 25.85 73.60
C MET A 949 -9.36 24.97 74.85
N THR A 950 -8.23 24.86 75.55
CA THR A 950 -8.09 24.00 76.74
C THR A 950 -8.86 24.57 77.93
N SER A 951 -8.81 25.88 78.14
CA SER A 951 -9.61 26.54 79.17
C SER A 951 -11.11 26.40 78.90
N LEU A 952 -11.53 26.53 77.63
CA LEU A 952 -12.93 26.38 77.27
C LEU A 952 -13.44 24.94 77.42
N THR A 953 -12.60 23.93 77.14
CA THR A 953 -12.95 22.53 77.43
C THR A 953 -13.22 22.33 78.92
N GLN A 954 -12.39 22.91 79.80
CA GLN A 954 -12.59 22.83 81.25
C GLN A 954 -13.87 23.56 81.70
N GLU A 955 -14.16 24.74 81.13
CA GLU A 955 -15.43 25.45 81.37
C GLU A 955 -16.63 24.63 80.87
N TRP A 956 -16.49 23.94 79.74
CA TRP A 956 -17.51 23.08 79.18
C TRP A 956 -17.75 21.86 80.08
N GLU A 957 -16.71 21.16 80.52
CA GLU A 957 -16.81 20.05 81.48
C GLU A 957 -17.48 20.50 82.79
N LYS A 958 -17.11 21.68 83.29
CA LYS A 958 -17.76 22.29 84.45
C LYS A 958 -19.24 22.56 84.19
N PHE A 959 -19.58 23.12 83.03
CA PHE A 959 -20.97 23.33 82.62
C PHE A 959 -21.76 22.03 82.58
N GLU A 960 -21.21 20.93 82.03
CA GLU A 960 -21.91 19.64 81.98
C GLU A 960 -22.15 19.05 83.36
N LEU A 961 -21.14 19.08 84.24
CA LEU A 961 -21.30 18.66 85.63
C LEU A 961 -22.36 19.49 86.36
N MET A 962 -22.38 20.81 86.14
CA MET A 962 -23.41 21.67 86.71
C MET A 962 -24.78 21.40 86.10
N LEU A 963 -24.87 21.14 84.80
CA LEU A 963 -26.14 20.81 84.14
C LEU A 963 -26.69 19.50 84.73
N ASP A 964 -25.89 18.45 84.83
CA ASP A 964 -26.30 17.14 85.37
C ASP A 964 -26.75 17.24 86.85
N SER A 965 -26.03 18.03 87.66
CA SER A 965 -26.37 18.23 89.08
C SER A 965 -27.46 19.30 89.32
N HIS A 966 -27.75 20.16 88.34
CA HIS A 966 -28.72 21.26 88.47
C HIS A 966 -30.12 20.75 88.82
N GLN A 967 -30.52 19.61 88.25
CA GLN A 967 -31.83 19.03 88.50
C GLN A 967 -31.98 18.51 89.95
N GLN A 968 -30.87 18.11 90.57
CA GLN A 968 -30.84 17.74 91.99
C GLN A 968 -30.83 18.99 92.89
N MET A 969 -30.06 20.02 92.53
CA MET A 969 -30.07 21.32 93.22
C MET A 969 -31.46 21.96 93.23
N ILE A 970 -32.19 21.94 92.11
CA ILE A 970 -33.57 22.43 92.05
C ILE A 970 -34.47 21.65 93.02
N LYS A 971 -34.36 20.32 93.08
CA LYS A 971 -35.16 19.50 94.00
C LYS A 971 -34.92 19.86 95.47
N GLU A 972 -33.65 19.99 95.87
CA GLU A 972 -33.28 20.41 97.23
C GLU A 972 -33.80 21.82 97.54
N GLN A 973 -33.69 22.74 96.59
CA GLN A 973 -34.14 24.12 96.79
C GLN A 973 -35.67 24.23 96.89
N VAL A 974 -36.43 23.39 96.17
CA VAL A 974 -37.88 23.28 96.32
C VAL A 974 -38.26 22.83 97.74
N GLU A 975 -37.49 21.93 98.36
CA GLU A 975 -37.72 21.53 99.76
C GLU A 975 -37.42 22.66 100.75
N VAL A 976 -36.37 23.44 100.52
CA VAL A 976 -36.04 24.63 101.33
C VAL A 976 -37.14 25.69 101.23
N LEU A 977 -37.66 25.94 100.03
CA LEU A 977 -38.75 26.89 99.83
C LEU A 977 -40.03 26.46 100.55
N LYS A 978 -40.36 25.16 100.57
CA LYS A 978 -41.47 24.62 101.36
C LYS A 978 -41.28 24.90 102.86
N SER A 979 -40.08 24.66 103.40
CA SER A 979 -39.75 24.93 104.81
C SER A 979 -39.86 26.43 105.17
N ASN A 980 -39.40 27.32 104.29
CA ASN A 980 -39.49 28.76 104.50
C ASN A 980 -40.93 29.26 104.50
N VAL A 981 -41.79 28.71 103.63
CA VAL A 981 -43.22 29.01 103.63
C VAL A 981 -43.86 28.56 104.96
N ASP A 982 -43.58 27.34 105.43
CA ASP A 982 -44.08 26.84 106.72
C ASP A 982 -43.67 27.76 107.89
N THR A 983 -42.45 28.31 107.86
CA THR A 983 -41.95 29.22 108.91
C THR A 983 -42.66 30.58 108.87
N ARG A 984 -42.92 31.13 107.69
CA ARG A 984 -43.62 32.41 107.51
C ARG A 984 -45.11 32.31 107.88
N VAL A 985 -45.75 31.16 107.59
CA VAL A 985 -47.11 30.87 108.06
C VAL A 985 -47.17 30.90 109.59
N LYS A 986 -46.21 30.26 110.28
CA LYS A 986 -46.14 30.30 111.75
C LYS A 986 -45.95 31.72 112.29
N ALA A 987 -45.04 32.49 111.71
CA ALA A 987 -44.78 33.87 112.16
C ALA A 987 -46.00 34.79 112.00
N LEU A 988 -46.75 34.65 110.90
CA LEU A 988 -47.95 35.46 110.67
C LEU A 988 -49.07 35.10 111.66
N ASN A 989 -49.19 33.81 112.02
CA ASN A 989 -50.09 33.37 113.09
C ASN A 989 -49.70 33.98 114.45
N ASP A 990 -48.41 33.94 114.81
CA ASP A 990 -47.90 34.52 116.06
C ASP A 990 -48.14 36.04 116.14
N GLU A 991 -47.97 36.77 115.03
CA GLU A 991 -48.23 38.21 114.96
C GLU A 991 -49.72 38.54 115.05
N SER A 992 -50.56 37.73 114.39
CA SER A 992 -52.02 37.83 114.52
C SER A 992 -52.46 37.62 115.97
N GLU A 993 -51.90 36.64 116.68
CA GLU A 993 -52.18 36.42 118.11
C GLU A 993 -51.72 37.61 118.98
N LYS A 994 -50.52 38.16 118.73
CA LYS A 994 -50.01 39.34 119.46
C LYS A 994 -50.86 40.59 119.23
N LEU A 995 -51.29 40.84 118.00
CA LEU A 995 -52.18 41.96 117.68
C LEU A 995 -53.53 41.79 118.38
N PHE A 996 -54.10 40.58 118.32
CA PHE A 996 -55.34 40.23 119.01
C PHE A 996 -55.22 40.44 120.53
N ALA A 997 -54.10 40.04 121.14
CA ALA A 997 -53.83 40.25 122.55
C ALA A 997 -53.73 41.75 122.92
N ARG A 998 -52.96 42.55 122.14
CA ARG A 998 -52.79 43.99 122.38
C ARG A 998 -54.08 44.78 122.22
N TRP A 999 -54.90 44.44 121.22
CA TRP A 999 -56.22 45.03 121.02
C TRP A 999 -57.11 44.81 122.24
N ASN A 1000 -57.17 43.58 122.76
CA ASN A 1000 -58.00 43.27 123.92
C ASN A 1000 -57.56 44.02 125.19
N GLN A 1001 -56.26 44.27 125.35
CA GLN A 1001 -55.71 44.87 126.57
C GLN A 1001 -55.86 46.40 126.63
N PHE A 1002 -55.74 47.09 125.48
CA PHE A 1002 -55.69 48.56 125.42
C PHE A 1002 -56.86 49.21 124.67
N LYS A 1003 -57.88 48.43 124.27
CA LYS A 1003 -59.08 49.01 123.61
C LYS A 1003 -59.72 50.11 124.48
N PRO A 1004 -60.00 51.30 123.92
CA PRO A 1004 -60.58 52.40 124.67
C PRO A 1004 -61.92 52.01 125.30
N LYS A 1005 -62.11 52.29 126.59
CA LYS A 1005 -63.39 52.11 127.30
C LYS A 1005 -64.30 53.32 127.05
N SER A 1006 -65.63 53.10 127.09
CA SER A 1006 -66.68 54.03 126.64
C SER A 1006 -66.55 55.48 127.14
N ASP A 1007 -65.99 55.68 128.33
CA ASP A 1007 -65.87 57.01 128.96
C ASP A 1007 -64.81 57.90 128.28
N ALA A 1008 -63.81 57.32 127.60
CA ALA A 1008 -62.78 58.05 126.86
C ALA A 1008 -63.28 58.65 125.53
N LEU A 1009 -64.49 58.26 125.09
CA LEU A 1009 -65.15 58.74 123.86
C LEU A 1009 -66.11 59.92 124.10
N GLN A 1010 -66.42 60.26 125.36
CA GLN A 1010 -67.26 61.41 125.74
C GLN A 1010 -66.51 62.49 126.55
N GLY A 1011 -65.24 62.24 126.87
CA GLY A 1011 -64.34 63.15 127.56
C GLY A 1011 -63.62 64.14 126.64
N ASP A 1012 -62.77 64.97 127.24
CA ASP A 1012 -62.06 66.10 126.64
C ASP A 1012 -61.50 65.79 125.22
N ARG A 1013 -61.63 66.73 124.27
CA ARG A 1013 -61.32 66.51 122.82
C ARG A 1013 -59.95 65.86 122.56
N LYS A 1014 -58.98 66.10 123.44
CA LYS A 1014 -57.64 65.48 123.42
C LYS A 1014 -57.65 63.97 123.68
N ALA A 1015 -58.53 63.47 124.55
CA ALA A 1015 -58.63 62.05 124.88
C ALA A 1015 -59.29 61.24 123.74
N LEU A 1016 -60.35 61.79 123.14
CA LEU A 1016 -61.02 61.18 121.99
C LEU A 1016 -60.07 61.04 120.79
N LEU A 1017 -59.30 62.09 120.48
CA LEU A 1017 -58.36 62.06 119.37
C LEU A 1017 -57.30 60.98 119.58
N LYS A 1018 -56.75 60.81 120.79
CA LYS A 1018 -55.81 59.73 121.12
C LYS A 1018 -56.42 58.33 120.96
N ALA A 1019 -57.68 58.14 121.35
CA ALA A 1019 -58.37 56.86 121.18
C ALA A 1019 -58.60 56.51 119.70
N ILE A 1020 -58.98 57.48 118.88
CA ILE A 1020 -59.13 57.30 117.43
C ILE A 1020 -57.77 57.02 116.78
N GLU A 1021 -56.72 57.70 117.22
CA GLU A 1021 -55.35 57.47 116.73
C GLU A 1021 -54.90 56.03 116.99
N PHE A 1022 -55.13 55.51 118.21
CA PHE A 1022 -54.84 54.11 118.55
C PHE A 1022 -55.64 53.10 117.71
N ILE A 1023 -56.94 53.34 117.48
CA ILE A 1023 -57.76 52.43 116.66
C ILE A 1023 -57.30 52.45 115.20
N LYS A 1024 -56.97 53.64 114.65
CA LYS A 1024 -56.42 53.74 113.30
C LYS A 1024 -55.07 53.03 113.19
N GLU A 1025 -54.22 53.16 114.19
CA GLU A 1025 -52.93 52.45 114.26
C GLU A 1025 -53.13 50.93 114.27
N LYS A 1026 -54.04 50.40 115.10
CA LYS A 1026 -54.32 48.96 115.15
C LYS A 1026 -55.07 48.42 113.93
N ARG A 1027 -55.91 49.24 113.28
CA ARG A 1027 -56.53 48.90 112.00
C ARG A 1027 -55.46 48.78 110.90
N ALA A 1028 -54.52 49.71 110.85
CA ALA A 1028 -53.40 49.65 109.90
C ALA A 1028 -52.55 48.39 110.11
N GLU A 1029 -52.23 48.03 111.37
CA GLU A 1029 -51.53 46.78 111.69
C GLU A 1029 -52.32 45.52 111.25
N TYR A 1030 -53.65 45.50 111.38
CA TYR A 1030 -54.48 44.38 110.91
C TYR A 1030 -54.54 44.29 109.39
N ASP A 1031 -54.75 45.42 108.70
CA ASP A 1031 -54.82 45.47 107.25
C ASP A 1031 -53.46 45.03 106.63
N GLU A 1032 -52.32 45.35 107.28
CA GLU A 1032 -51.00 44.82 106.91
C GLU A 1032 -50.88 43.30 107.07
N LEU A 1033 -51.45 42.73 108.13
CA LEU A 1033 -51.48 41.27 108.32
C LEU A 1033 -52.37 40.57 107.30
N VAL A 1034 -53.52 41.15 106.93
CA VAL A 1034 -54.40 40.60 105.89
C VAL A 1034 -53.72 40.59 104.53
N VAL A 1035 -53.06 41.69 104.15
CA VAL A 1035 -52.26 41.75 102.91
C VAL A 1035 -51.11 40.72 102.94
N SER A 1036 -50.51 40.51 104.11
CA SER A 1036 -49.45 39.51 104.28
C SER A 1036 -50.00 38.07 104.18
N LYS A 1037 -51.22 37.81 104.67
CA LYS A 1037 -51.91 36.52 104.55
C LYS A 1037 -52.25 36.21 103.09
N GLU A 1038 -52.86 37.15 102.36
CA GLU A 1038 -53.21 36.96 100.94
C GLU A 1038 -51.97 36.65 100.07
N LYS A 1039 -50.84 37.32 100.35
CA LYS A 1039 -49.55 37.03 99.71
C LYS A 1039 -49.03 35.62 100.02
N LEU A 1040 -49.25 35.10 101.23
CA LEU A 1040 -48.85 33.75 101.61
C LEU A 1040 -49.78 32.68 101.01
N GLU A 1041 -51.10 32.93 100.94
CA GLU A 1041 -52.05 32.02 100.30
C GLU A 1041 -51.76 31.83 98.80
N TYR A 1042 -51.37 32.90 98.09
CA TYR A 1042 -50.89 32.82 96.70
C TYR A 1042 -49.63 31.96 96.55
N VAL A 1043 -48.71 31.98 97.54
CA VAL A 1043 -47.49 31.14 97.51
C VAL A 1043 -47.81 29.69 97.88
N CYS A 1044 -48.77 29.46 98.79
CA CYS A 1044 -49.21 28.13 99.21
C CYS A 1044 -50.06 27.41 98.14
N SER A 1045 -50.80 28.11 97.28
CA SER A 1045 -51.60 27.47 96.22
C SER A 1045 -50.76 26.68 95.20
N PHE A 1046 -49.47 26.97 95.10
CA PHE A 1046 -48.50 26.23 94.28
C PHE A 1046 -47.73 25.15 95.06
N SER A 1047 -47.94 25.05 96.37
CA SER A 1047 -47.33 24.09 97.31
C SER A 1047 -48.45 23.30 98.01
N SER A 1048 -49.11 22.41 97.28
CA SER A 1048 -50.15 21.45 97.72
C SER A 1048 -50.27 21.16 99.24
N LYS A 1049 -50.98 22.00 100.00
CA LYS A 1049 -51.58 21.75 101.33
C LYS A 1049 -52.82 22.64 101.55
N ASP A 1050 -53.87 22.05 102.09
CA ASP A 1050 -55.22 22.62 102.27
C ASP A 1050 -55.28 23.83 103.22
N VAL A 1051 -56.06 24.84 102.81
CA VAL A 1051 -56.45 26.03 103.56
C VAL A 1051 -57.73 25.74 104.33
N THR A 1052 -57.62 25.24 105.57
CA THR A 1052 -58.75 25.16 106.51
C THR A 1052 -58.25 25.23 107.95
N GLU A 1053 -58.20 26.43 108.52
CA GLU A 1053 -58.48 26.76 109.94
C GLU A 1053 -58.01 28.20 110.23
N PHE A 1054 -58.59 29.20 109.55
CA PHE A 1054 -58.49 30.60 109.99
C PHE A 1054 -59.82 31.33 109.81
N THR A 1055 -60.88 30.74 110.38
CA THR A 1055 -62.14 31.42 110.67
C THR A 1055 -62.89 30.66 111.78
N GLN A 1056 -62.81 31.15 113.03
CA GLN A 1056 -63.81 31.11 114.12
C GLN A 1056 -63.19 31.03 115.54
N ARG A 1057 -62.54 32.09 116.02
CA ARG A 1057 -62.84 32.81 117.29
C ARG A 1057 -61.89 33.98 117.52
#